data_AF-A0A2S1XUH9-F1
#
_entry.id   AF-A0A2S1XUH9-F1
#
_cell.length_a   1.000
_cell.length_b   1.000
_cell.length_c   1.000
_cell.angle_alpha   90.00
_cell.angle_beta   90.00
_cell.angle_gamma   90.00
#
_symmetry.space_group_name_H-M   'P 1'
#
loop_
_entity.id
_entity.type
_entity.pdbx_description
1 polymer ?
#
loop_
_entity_poly.entity_id
_entity_poly.type
_entity_poly.pdbx_seq_one_letter_code
_entity_poly.pdbx_strand_id
1 'polypeptide(L)'
;MLVLGGGLGGVSAALTLTATEALREKFDVTLVSHGWRLGGKGASGRNAKQGQRIEEHGLHIFLGFYDNAFRMVRGAYAEWDKPADYAFQTWQDAFRPLYQVTLMQDIPRFGKTRWHSWNLNFPERSGTPGDPRSLGPNGFAAFLIGALQNLVAKHDHLPGHLTAKLGLDALEKARAHIAEADDGALDHGLIVDLLKIVQKGFQTVLEPLLKLSDEGWEFACFADFGLAFAIGCFADVLPYGKDGFDRINGEDFREWLQKNGISDTFAWSAPVRLLYDMCFSYKNGEATDGPENARFAAGAAAEILLLMGFAYKGAPLWKMNAGMGDTVFTPAWFVLKQRGVDIKLFHRLTKLETSENGAWVERVRLNRQVDLVNGAYDPFVKVGYGDDGKWLYCWPSEPDWSQIVDGDKIRDAGINLESVFCHCTAGESVLEIGKDFDLVVLAMPPAALAEPAAELMQADLRFKQMVEVTPAVPTQAVQLWMTPSIEEMGWKAGPTAMTSYVEELDSWGEMSHLIPAESWPPGTVKAVEYFCGTARWPAGAPPYACGLPQRMAANVRRDATQWLNANIGVLWPNTVKDGVFDQSQVYSSYYRYNLDPSELYVQCFPATVETRLKPGDSGFVNAFLAGDWTRTWFSAGSAEIAVLSGKQAAEAIARQSIDLTPSD
;
A
#
# COMPACT_ATOMS: atom_id res chain seq x y z
N MET A 1 22.43 13.40 12.75
CA MET A 1 21.40 12.37 12.53
C MET A 1 21.57 11.80 11.13
N LEU A 2 21.72 10.48 11.00
CA LEU A 2 21.79 9.82 9.69
C LEU A 2 20.52 9.02 9.41
N VAL A 3 19.81 9.30 8.33
CA VAL A 3 18.62 8.54 7.89
C VAL A 3 18.98 7.73 6.65
N LEU A 4 18.94 6.40 6.75
CA LEU A 4 19.33 5.48 5.68
C LEU A 4 18.08 4.93 4.98
N GLY A 5 17.74 5.48 3.82
CA GLY A 5 16.61 5.08 2.98
C GLY A 5 15.68 6.24 2.62
N GLY A 6 15.52 6.50 1.32
CA GLY A 6 14.70 7.59 0.78
C GLY A 6 13.21 7.29 0.59
N GLY A 7 12.67 6.23 1.21
CA GLY A 7 11.25 5.90 1.18
C GLY A 7 10.42 6.69 2.20
N LEU A 8 9.10 6.45 2.25
CA LEU A 8 8.17 7.16 3.15
C LEU A 8 8.60 7.16 4.62
N GLY A 9 9.13 6.04 5.13
CA GLY A 9 9.60 5.95 6.53
C GLY A 9 10.76 6.89 6.82
N GLY A 10 11.78 6.92 5.96
CA GLY A 10 12.94 7.80 6.14
C GLY A 10 12.58 9.27 5.91
N VAL A 11 11.79 9.56 4.88
CA VAL A 11 11.29 10.92 4.60
C VAL A 11 10.43 11.44 5.76
N SER A 12 9.53 10.62 6.30
CA SER A 12 8.72 11.00 7.46
C SER A 12 9.55 11.23 8.71
N ALA A 13 10.55 10.38 8.98
CA ALA A 13 11.48 10.58 10.10
C ALA A 13 12.24 11.92 9.96
N ALA A 14 12.76 12.22 8.77
CA ALA A 14 13.48 13.46 8.50
C ALA A 14 12.57 14.69 8.63
N LEU A 15 11.34 14.65 8.09
CA LEU A 15 10.36 15.72 8.25
C LEU A 15 9.98 15.93 9.72
N THR A 16 9.85 14.85 10.49
CA THR A 16 9.48 14.93 11.91
C THR A 16 10.62 15.48 12.76
N LEU A 17 11.86 15.03 12.54
CA LEU A 17 13.06 15.51 13.24
C LEU A 17 13.39 16.98 12.93
N THR A 18 12.79 17.56 11.90
CA THR A 18 13.00 18.96 11.49
C THR A 18 11.74 19.82 11.57
N ALA A 19 10.68 19.32 12.21
CA ALA A 19 9.36 19.96 12.20
C ALA A 19 9.34 21.36 12.84
N THR A 20 10.15 21.60 13.87
CA THR A 20 10.20 22.89 14.58
C THR A 20 11.60 23.49 14.56
N GLU A 21 11.72 24.79 14.79
CA GLU A 21 13.02 25.47 14.87
C GLU A 21 13.91 24.87 15.96
N ALA A 22 13.36 24.63 17.16
CA ALA A 22 14.09 23.97 18.25
C ALA A 22 14.58 22.56 17.88
N LEU A 23 13.82 21.82 17.07
CA LEU A 23 14.27 20.52 16.57
C LEU A 23 15.38 20.66 15.53
N ARG A 24 15.30 21.66 14.64
CA ARG A 24 16.35 21.97 13.65
C ARG A 24 17.65 22.46 14.30
N GLU A 25 17.57 23.18 15.42
CA GLU A 25 18.74 23.55 16.21
C GLU A 25 19.37 22.34 16.92
N LYS A 26 18.55 21.36 17.31
CA LYS A 26 18.98 20.17 18.04
C LYS A 26 19.53 19.07 17.15
N PHE A 27 18.99 18.93 15.94
CA PHE A 27 19.30 17.83 15.04
C PHE A 27 19.76 18.33 13.68
N ASP A 28 21.03 18.08 13.37
CA ASP A 28 21.54 18.13 12.00
C ASP A 28 21.19 16.80 11.30
N VAL A 29 20.44 16.85 10.19
CA VAL A 29 19.85 15.67 9.54
C VAL A 29 20.42 15.47 8.14
N THR A 30 21.01 14.29 7.91
CA THR A 30 21.39 13.80 6.59
C THR A 30 20.49 12.64 6.17
N LEU A 31 19.79 12.76 5.05
CA LEU A 31 19.01 11.70 4.41
C LEU A 31 19.81 11.08 3.26
N VAL A 32 20.02 9.78 3.30
CA VAL A 32 20.81 9.04 2.31
C VAL A 32 19.91 8.12 1.50
N SER A 33 20.05 8.17 0.17
CA SER A 33 19.36 7.27 -0.75
C SER A 33 20.30 6.81 -1.87
N HIS A 34 20.13 5.56 -2.31
CA HIS A 34 20.75 5.10 -3.55
C HIS A 34 20.05 5.72 -4.77
N GLY A 35 20.70 5.67 -5.93
CA GLY A 35 20.11 6.18 -7.17
C GLY A 35 19.90 7.70 -7.17
N TRP A 36 19.02 8.19 -8.04
CA TRP A 36 18.89 9.61 -8.36
C TRP A 36 17.65 10.28 -7.79
N ARG A 37 16.86 9.56 -7.00
CA ARG A 37 15.59 10.06 -6.46
C ARG A 37 15.24 9.48 -5.10
N LEU A 38 14.30 10.14 -4.43
CA LEU A 38 13.56 9.58 -3.31
C LEU A 38 12.37 8.77 -3.83
N GLY A 39 11.73 8.00 -2.95
CA GLY A 39 10.51 7.27 -3.29
C GLY A 39 10.43 5.89 -2.63
N GLY A 40 11.54 5.14 -2.67
CA GLY A 40 11.51 3.71 -2.34
C GLY A 40 10.41 3.01 -3.13
N LYS A 41 9.57 2.20 -2.47
CA LYS A 41 8.42 1.53 -3.09
C LYS A 41 7.36 2.49 -3.65
N GLY A 42 7.36 3.76 -3.24
CA GLY A 42 6.47 4.80 -3.77
C GLY A 42 7.09 5.64 -4.89
N ALA A 43 8.21 5.20 -5.48
CA ALA A 43 8.86 5.92 -6.56
C ALA A 43 8.04 5.83 -7.87
N SER A 44 7.98 6.96 -8.58
CA SER A 44 7.44 7.06 -9.94
C SER A 44 8.42 7.82 -10.82
N GLY A 45 8.45 7.53 -12.13
CA GLY A 45 9.34 8.18 -13.10
C GLY A 45 8.60 8.82 -14.27
N ARG A 46 9.14 9.91 -14.81
CA ARG A 46 8.67 10.54 -16.06
C ARG A 46 9.53 10.12 -17.23
N ASN A 47 8.93 9.43 -18.20
CA ASN A 47 9.65 8.98 -19.38
C ASN A 47 9.54 10.00 -20.52
N ALA A 48 10.52 10.88 -20.63
CA ALA A 48 10.57 11.92 -21.66
C ALA A 48 10.58 11.35 -23.10
N LYS A 49 11.05 10.12 -23.31
CA LYS A 49 11.06 9.45 -24.63
C LYS A 49 9.67 8.96 -25.04
N GLN A 50 8.72 8.91 -24.10
CA GLN A 50 7.38 8.35 -24.27
C GLN A 50 6.31 9.30 -23.72
N GLY A 51 6.29 10.54 -24.22
CA GLY A 51 5.24 11.52 -23.89
C GLY A 51 5.22 11.91 -22.41
N GLN A 52 6.37 11.91 -21.74
CA GLN A 52 6.47 12.11 -20.29
C GLN A 52 5.58 11.16 -19.48
N ARG A 53 5.17 10.00 -20.00
CA ARG A 53 4.26 9.09 -19.28
C ARG A 53 4.78 8.75 -17.88
N ILE A 54 3.86 8.53 -16.95
CA ILE A 54 4.16 8.19 -15.56
C ILE A 54 4.41 6.68 -15.48
N GLU A 55 5.64 6.31 -15.16
CA GLU A 55 6.07 4.93 -14.92
C GLU A 55 6.12 4.68 -13.40
N GLU A 56 5.08 4.03 -12.87
CA GLU A 56 4.96 3.74 -11.43
C GLU A 56 5.69 2.45 -11.06
N HIS A 57 6.15 2.38 -9.80
CA HIS A 57 6.60 1.11 -9.20
C HIS A 57 5.46 0.08 -9.08
N GLY A 58 4.23 0.54 -8.85
CA GLY A 58 3.02 -0.29 -8.74
C GLY A 58 1.76 0.57 -8.71
N LEU A 59 0.59 -0.05 -8.50
CA LEU A 59 -0.65 0.70 -8.36
C LEU A 59 -0.71 1.40 -6.99
N HIS A 60 -0.57 2.72 -6.98
CA HIS A 60 -0.60 3.52 -5.76
C HIS A 60 -1.92 4.29 -5.60
N ILE A 61 -2.67 3.97 -4.54
CA ILE A 61 -3.89 4.66 -4.13
C ILE A 61 -3.84 4.82 -2.61
N PHE A 62 -4.18 6.01 -2.10
CA PHE A 62 -4.27 6.23 -0.65
C PHE A 62 -5.66 5.87 -0.15
N LEU A 63 -5.72 5.12 0.95
CA LEU A 63 -6.98 4.81 1.62
C LEU A 63 -7.38 6.03 2.46
N GLY A 64 -8.68 6.35 2.52
CA GLY A 64 -9.18 7.56 3.20
C GLY A 64 -9.02 7.56 4.72
N PHE A 65 -8.49 6.47 5.30
CA PHE A 65 -8.11 6.38 6.72
C PHE A 65 -6.59 6.54 6.95
N TYR A 66 -5.79 6.76 5.90
CA TYR A 66 -4.34 6.98 5.97
C TYR A 66 -3.99 8.34 6.60
N ASP A 67 -4.35 8.50 7.86
CA ASP A 67 -4.31 9.76 8.58
C ASP A 67 -2.89 10.31 8.66
N ASN A 68 -1.89 9.50 8.99
CA ASN A 68 -0.51 9.97 9.09
C ASN A 68 0.06 10.34 7.72
N ALA A 69 -0.20 9.53 6.70
CA ALA A 69 0.27 9.83 5.34
C ALA A 69 -0.33 11.14 4.80
N PHE A 70 -1.64 11.35 4.97
CA PHE A 70 -2.29 12.60 4.58
C PHE A 70 -1.82 13.79 5.41
N ARG A 71 -1.60 13.63 6.72
CA ARG A 71 -1.06 14.70 7.57
C ARG A 71 0.32 15.16 7.10
N MET A 72 1.19 14.21 6.75
CA MET A 72 2.51 14.50 6.19
C MET A 72 2.40 15.25 4.85
N VAL A 73 1.56 14.78 3.92
CA VAL A 73 1.36 15.43 2.61
C VAL A 73 0.77 16.84 2.79
N ARG A 74 -0.27 16.99 3.61
CA ARG A 74 -0.90 18.28 3.94
C ARG A 74 0.10 19.27 4.49
N GLY A 75 0.91 18.84 5.47
CA GLY A 75 1.98 19.65 6.05
C GLY A 75 3.02 20.08 5.01
N ALA A 76 3.48 19.14 4.17
CA ALA A 76 4.47 19.44 3.14
C ALA A 76 3.95 20.45 2.10
N TYR A 77 2.70 20.30 1.64
CA TYR A 77 2.09 21.28 0.73
C TYR A 77 1.81 22.63 1.41
N ALA A 78 1.47 22.66 2.70
CA ALA A 78 1.25 23.93 3.39
C ALA A 78 2.55 24.73 3.57
N GLU A 79 3.66 24.05 3.89
CA GLU A 79 4.94 24.70 4.18
C GLU A 79 5.76 25.03 2.93
N TRP A 80 5.67 24.20 1.88
CA TRP A 80 6.50 24.40 0.69
C TRP A 80 6.22 25.76 0.03
N ASP A 81 7.24 26.64 0.03
CA ASP A 81 7.26 27.87 -0.78
C ASP A 81 7.30 27.54 -2.29
N LYS A 82 6.11 27.40 -2.89
CA LYS A 82 5.89 26.97 -4.27
C LYS A 82 5.89 28.15 -5.24
N PRO A 83 6.38 27.97 -6.47
CA PRO A 83 6.14 28.93 -7.55
C PRO A 83 4.63 29.16 -7.79
N ALA A 84 4.25 30.38 -8.12
CA ALA A 84 2.84 30.73 -8.35
C ALA A 84 2.22 30.04 -9.59
N ASP A 85 3.06 29.65 -10.56
CA ASP A 85 2.70 28.94 -11.78
C ASP A 85 2.84 27.40 -11.65
N TYR A 86 3.18 26.91 -10.45
CA TYR A 86 3.19 25.48 -10.15
C TYR A 86 1.76 24.93 -10.10
N ALA A 87 1.53 23.74 -10.67
CA ALA A 87 0.17 23.22 -10.85
C ALA A 87 -0.54 22.87 -9.54
N PHE A 88 0.17 22.30 -8.56
CA PHE A 88 -0.42 21.85 -7.29
C PHE A 88 -0.11 22.83 -6.15
N GLN A 89 -0.99 23.82 -5.95
CA GLN A 89 -0.83 24.82 -4.89
C GLN A 89 -1.20 24.26 -3.51
N THR A 90 -2.12 23.30 -3.48
CA THR A 90 -2.59 22.61 -2.27
C THR A 90 -2.55 21.10 -2.49
N TRP A 91 -2.67 20.32 -1.40
CA TRP A 91 -2.75 18.86 -1.53
C TRP A 91 -4.02 18.42 -2.26
N GLN A 92 -5.11 19.21 -2.22
CA GLN A 92 -6.35 18.94 -2.95
C GLN A 92 -6.19 19.12 -4.46
N ASP A 93 -5.21 19.90 -4.92
CA ASP A 93 -4.86 19.94 -6.34
C ASP A 93 -4.14 18.65 -6.76
N ALA A 94 -3.44 18.01 -5.82
CA ALA A 94 -2.62 16.83 -6.06
C ALA A 94 -3.36 15.50 -5.84
N PHE A 95 -4.50 15.49 -5.14
CA PHE A 95 -5.30 14.31 -4.87
C PHE A 95 -6.75 14.50 -5.30
N ARG A 96 -7.42 13.42 -5.72
CA ARG A 96 -8.87 13.40 -5.96
C ARG A 96 -9.54 12.19 -5.30
N PRO A 97 -10.78 12.34 -4.82
CA PRO A 97 -11.52 11.23 -4.23
C PRO A 97 -11.92 10.18 -5.29
N LEU A 98 -11.96 8.92 -4.87
CA LEU A 98 -12.56 7.80 -5.59
C LEU A 98 -13.53 7.08 -4.65
N TYR A 99 -14.80 7.02 -5.03
CA TYR A 99 -15.88 6.44 -4.22
C TYR A 99 -16.24 5.01 -4.59
N GLN A 100 -15.90 4.59 -5.80
CA GLN A 100 -16.22 3.26 -6.30
C GLN A 100 -15.05 2.30 -6.14
N VAL A 101 -15.34 1.13 -5.56
CA VAL A 101 -14.45 -0.04 -5.51
C VAL A 101 -15.15 -1.17 -6.24
N THR A 102 -14.46 -1.87 -7.12
CA THR A 102 -15.02 -3.03 -7.83
C THR A 102 -14.41 -4.31 -7.30
N LEU A 103 -15.25 -5.25 -6.86
CA LEU A 103 -14.81 -6.61 -6.56
C LEU A 103 -15.26 -7.53 -7.69
N MET A 104 -14.35 -8.38 -8.17
CA MET A 104 -14.70 -9.40 -9.15
C MET A 104 -15.04 -10.71 -8.45
N GLN A 105 -16.18 -11.31 -8.78
CA GLN A 105 -16.57 -12.62 -8.29
C GLN A 105 -16.96 -13.52 -9.46
N ASP A 106 -16.38 -14.71 -9.53
CA ASP A 106 -16.87 -15.77 -10.40
C ASP A 106 -18.03 -16.52 -9.71
N ILE A 107 -19.18 -16.59 -10.37
CA ILE A 107 -20.38 -17.24 -9.83
C ILE A 107 -20.63 -18.54 -10.60
N PRO A 108 -20.70 -19.71 -9.91
CA PRO A 108 -21.02 -20.97 -10.54
C PRO A 108 -22.51 -21.05 -10.92
N ARG A 109 -22.78 -21.26 -12.22
CA ARG A 109 -24.11 -21.40 -12.83
C ARG A 109 -24.13 -22.58 -13.80
N PHE A 110 -25.00 -23.56 -13.53
CA PHE A 110 -25.26 -24.69 -14.44
C PHE A 110 -23.98 -25.41 -14.94
N GLY A 111 -22.99 -25.59 -14.05
CA GLY A 111 -21.73 -26.25 -14.39
C GLY A 111 -20.71 -25.38 -15.15
N LYS A 112 -20.95 -24.07 -15.26
CA LYS A 112 -20.00 -23.06 -15.76
C LYS A 112 -19.80 -21.97 -14.72
N THR A 113 -18.69 -21.25 -14.76
CA THR A 113 -18.49 -20.02 -13.98
C THR A 113 -18.64 -18.80 -14.88
N ARG A 114 -19.12 -17.70 -14.32
CA ARG A 114 -19.19 -16.40 -14.98
C ARG A 114 -18.67 -15.32 -14.04
N TRP A 115 -17.83 -14.44 -14.55
CA TRP A 115 -17.38 -13.27 -13.80
C TRP A 115 -18.46 -12.20 -13.69
N HIS A 116 -18.62 -11.66 -12.50
CA HIS A 116 -19.49 -10.55 -12.16
C HIS A 116 -18.66 -9.44 -11.50
N SER A 117 -18.97 -8.20 -11.87
CA SER A 117 -18.40 -7.00 -11.26
C SER A 117 -19.35 -6.46 -10.19
N TRP A 118 -18.93 -6.51 -8.94
CA TRP A 118 -19.65 -5.91 -7.82
C TRP A 118 -19.11 -4.50 -7.60
N ASN A 119 -19.81 -3.51 -8.16
CA ASN A 119 -19.42 -2.10 -8.11
C ASN A 119 -19.96 -1.44 -6.85
N LEU A 120 -19.13 -1.41 -5.80
CA LEU A 120 -19.47 -0.88 -4.49
C LEU A 120 -19.24 0.63 -4.46
N ASN A 121 -20.32 1.39 -4.31
CA ASN A 121 -20.27 2.84 -4.16
C ASN A 121 -20.35 3.22 -2.68
N PHE A 122 -19.27 3.78 -2.15
CA PHE A 122 -19.19 4.22 -0.77
C PHE A 122 -19.68 5.67 -0.63
N PRO A 123 -20.38 6.01 0.47
CA PRO A 123 -20.84 7.37 0.70
C PRO A 123 -19.67 8.30 1.04
N GLU A 124 -19.84 9.59 0.83
CA GLU A 124 -18.96 10.60 1.43
C GLU A 124 -19.13 10.60 2.96
N ARG A 125 -18.01 10.67 3.68
CA ARG A 125 -17.99 10.75 5.16
C ARG A 125 -17.43 12.09 5.63
N SER A 126 -17.89 12.52 6.81
CA SER A 126 -17.42 13.75 7.45
C SER A 126 -15.91 13.74 7.73
N GLY A 127 -15.30 14.92 7.64
CA GLY A 127 -13.89 15.14 7.93
C GLY A 127 -13.00 15.00 6.69
N THR A 128 -11.74 15.38 6.85
CA THR A 128 -10.71 15.30 5.82
C THR A 128 -9.67 14.26 6.22
N PRO A 129 -9.16 13.41 5.30
CA PRO A 129 -8.06 12.50 5.62
C PRO A 129 -6.90 13.23 6.30
N GLY A 130 -6.37 12.63 7.37
CA GLY A 130 -5.36 13.25 8.23
C GLY A 130 -5.90 13.98 9.45
N ASP A 131 -7.22 14.22 9.54
CA ASP A 131 -7.84 14.68 10.79
C ASP A 131 -7.77 13.59 11.87
N PRO A 132 -7.74 13.94 13.17
CA PRO A 132 -7.74 12.96 14.26
C PRO A 132 -8.91 11.97 14.18
N ARG A 133 -8.69 10.72 14.63
CA ARG A 133 -9.75 9.71 14.73
C ARG A 133 -10.65 9.98 15.93
N SER A 134 -11.96 9.81 15.74
CA SER A 134 -13.00 10.13 16.75
C SER A 134 -13.83 8.91 17.22
N LEU A 135 -13.53 7.69 16.78
CA LEU A 135 -14.34 6.51 17.11
C LEU A 135 -13.84 5.76 18.37
N GLY A 136 -14.70 5.67 19.38
CA GLY A 136 -14.52 4.82 20.56
C GLY A 136 -15.10 3.39 20.39
N PRO A 137 -14.89 2.47 21.35
CA PRO A 137 -15.28 1.07 21.26
C PRO A 137 -16.79 0.82 21.08
N ASN A 138 -17.65 1.58 21.76
CA ASN A 138 -19.10 1.45 21.60
C ASN A 138 -19.59 1.97 20.24
N GLY A 139 -18.95 3.01 19.71
CA GLY A 139 -19.20 3.49 18.35
C GLY A 139 -18.91 2.40 17.31
N PHE A 140 -17.90 1.58 17.57
CA PHE A 140 -17.55 0.45 16.72
C PHE A 140 -18.57 -0.70 16.79
N ALA A 141 -19.01 -1.07 18.00
CA ALA A 141 -20.03 -2.11 18.19
C ALA A 141 -21.38 -1.73 17.55
N ALA A 142 -21.86 -0.52 17.81
CA ALA A 142 -23.09 0.01 17.22
C ALA A 142 -22.99 0.07 15.69
N PHE A 143 -21.81 0.40 15.18
CA PHE A 143 -21.54 0.44 13.76
C PHE A 143 -21.70 -0.96 13.10
N LEU A 144 -21.08 -2.00 13.65
CA LEU A 144 -21.15 -3.36 13.09
C LEU A 144 -22.59 -3.86 12.99
N ILE A 145 -23.39 -3.65 14.03
CA ILE A 145 -24.81 -4.02 14.02
C ILE A 145 -25.61 -3.16 13.01
N GLY A 146 -25.35 -1.86 12.95
CA GLY A 146 -26.00 -0.99 11.96
C GLY A 146 -25.69 -1.38 10.51
N ALA A 147 -24.47 -1.85 10.22
CA ALA A 147 -24.10 -2.38 8.91
C ALA A 147 -24.88 -3.65 8.56
N LEU A 148 -25.02 -4.58 9.52
CA LEU A 148 -25.85 -5.78 9.35
C LEU A 148 -27.33 -5.44 9.14
N GLN A 149 -27.85 -4.45 9.86
CA GLN A 149 -29.24 -4.00 9.69
C GLN A 149 -29.48 -3.36 8.33
N ASN A 150 -28.57 -2.50 7.86
CA ASN A 150 -28.67 -1.91 6.52
C ASN A 150 -28.63 -2.97 5.43
N LEU A 151 -27.87 -4.05 5.65
CA LEU A 151 -27.84 -5.19 4.75
C LEU A 151 -29.22 -5.89 4.73
N VAL A 152 -29.82 -6.15 5.89
CA VAL A 152 -31.17 -6.73 5.97
C VAL A 152 -32.27 -5.81 5.40
N ALA A 153 -32.24 -4.52 5.72
CA ALA A 153 -33.27 -3.54 5.37
C ALA A 153 -33.37 -3.25 3.86
N LYS A 154 -32.27 -3.41 3.12
CA LYS A 154 -32.27 -3.32 1.63
C LYS A 154 -33.17 -4.35 0.95
N HIS A 155 -33.70 -5.34 1.69
CA HIS A 155 -34.56 -6.40 1.18
C HIS A 155 -35.82 -6.64 2.04
N ASP A 156 -36.40 -5.58 2.61
CA ASP A 156 -37.59 -5.54 3.49
C ASP A 156 -38.93 -6.10 2.92
N HIS A 157 -38.90 -6.82 1.80
CA HIS A 157 -40.07 -7.45 1.19
C HIS A 157 -40.34 -8.89 1.70
N LEU A 158 -39.62 -9.35 2.73
CA LEU A 158 -39.75 -10.71 3.25
C LEU A 158 -41.02 -10.89 4.11
N PRO A 159 -41.81 -11.96 3.91
CA PRO A 159 -42.99 -12.25 4.73
C PRO A 159 -42.66 -12.44 6.23
N GLY A 160 -43.54 -12.01 7.14
CA GLY A 160 -43.33 -12.06 8.60
C GLY A 160 -43.14 -13.44 9.26
N HIS A 161 -43.35 -14.54 8.54
CA HIS A 161 -42.99 -15.89 9.02
C HIS A 161 -41.56 -16.29 8.64
N LEU A 162 -40.97 -15.65 7.62
CA LEU A 162 -39.54 -15.76 7.31
C LEU A 162 -38.71 -14.95 8.31
N THR A 163 -39.17 -13.78 8.75
CA THR A 163 -38.45 -12.92 9.71
C THR A 163 -38.16 -13.64 11.04
N ALA A 164 -39.13 -14.39 11.57
CA ALA A 164 -38.95 -15.20 12.78
C ALA A 164 -37.97 -16.38 12.59
N LYS A 165 -37.98 -17.02 11.41
CA LYS A 165 -37.03 -18.10 11.08
C LYS A 165 -35.61 -17.58 10.82
N LEU A 166 -35.48 -16.30 10.47
CA LEU A 166 -34.21 -15.62 10.21
C LEU A 166 -33.56 -15.05 11.47
N GLY A 167 -34.24 -15.12 12.61
CA GLY A 167 -33.72 -14.56 13.85
C GLY A 167 -33.61 -13.04 13.85
N LEU A 168 -34.34 -12.31 13.00
CA LEU A 168 -34.25 -10.84 12.96
C LEU A 168 -34.61 -10.18 14.30
N ASP A 169 -35.49 -10.80 15.09
CA ASP A 169 -35.76 -10.39 16.48
C ASP A 169 -34.49 -10.44 17.36
N ALA A 170 -33.57 -11.38 17.08
CA ALA A 170 -32.30 -11.48 17.78
C ALA A 170 -31.35 -10.35 17.37
N LEU A 171 -31.36 -9.94 16.10
CA LEU A 171 -30.60 -8.77 15.62
C LEU A 171 -31.09 -7.47 16.27
N GLU A 172 -32.41 -7.27 16.36
CA GLU A 172 -32.97 -6.11 17.06
C GLU A 172 -32.67 -6.12 18.57
N LYS A 173 -32.69 -7.29 19.21
CA LYS A 173 -32.25 -7.42 20.62
C LYS A 173 -30.78 -7.06 20.80
N ALA A 174 -29.91 -7.48 19.89
CA ALA A 174 -28.50 -7.12 19.94
C ALA A 174 -28.31 -5.60 19.80
N ARG A 175 -29.06 -4.95 18.90
CA ARG A 175 -29.05 -3.49 18.78
C ARG A 175 -29.54 -2.80 20.06
N ALA A 176 -30.68 -3.21 20.59
CA ALA A 176 -31.26 -2.61 21.78
C ALA A 176 -30.28 -2.70 22.95
N HIS A 177 -29.67 -3.87 23.15
CA HIS A 177 -28.64 -4.07 24.16
C HIS A 177 -27.43 -3.15 23.98
N ILE A 178 -26.93 -2.95 22.75
CA ILE A 178 -25.83 -2.02 22.49
C ILE A 178 -26.23 -0.57 22.77
N ALA A 179 -27.46 -0.17 22.41
CA ALA A 179 -27.94 1.19 22.61
C ALA A 179 -28.20 1.53 24.09
N GLU A 180 -28.52 0.53 24.91
CA GLU A 180 -28.80 0.67 26.33
C GLU A 180 -27.55 0.49 27.22
N ALA A 181 -26.45 -0.05 26.68
CA ALA A 181 -25.22 -0.30 27.43
C ALA A 181 -24.35 0.95 27.59
N ASP A 182 -23.80 1.14 28.79
CA ASP A 182 -22.73 2.11 29.04
C ASP A 182 -21.41 1.70 28.34
N ASP A 183 -20.51 2.65 28.12
CA ASP A 183 -19.17 2.41 27.55
C ASP A 183 -18.39 1.35 28.33
N GLY A 184 -18.10 0.22 27.66
CA GLY A 184 -17.38 -0.92 28.25
C GLY A 184 -18.22 -1.90 29.07
N ALA A 185 -19.55 -1.73 29.15
CA ALA A 185 -20.47 -2.64 29.84
C ALA A 185 -21.21 -3.62 28.89
N LEU A 186 -20.76 -3.72 27.63
CA LEU A 186 -21.36 -4.58 26.62
C LEU A 186 -21.22 -6.06 27.00
N ASP A 187 -22.35 -6.76 27.17
CA ASP A 187 -22.37 -8.22 27.17
C ASP A 187 -22.10 -8.77 25.76
N HIS A 188 -20.81 -8.91 25.44
CA HIS A 188 -20.34 -9.45 24.18
C HIS A 188 -20.80 -10.90 23.94
N GLY A 189 -20.92 -11.71 25.01
CA GLY A 189 -21.36 -13.10 24.92
C GLY A 189 -22.81 -13.20 24.44
N LEU A 190 -23.70 -12.38 25.02
CA LEU A 190 -25.09 -12.27 24.58
C LEU A 190 -25.19 -11.87 23.10
N ILE A 191 -24.42 -10.86 22.67
CA ILE A 191 -24.44 -10.41 21.27
C ILE A 191 -24.00 -11.54 20.32
N VAL A 192 -22.92 -12.26 20.67
CA VAL A 192 -22.43 -13.41 19.89
C VAL A 192 -23.51 -14.48 19.77
N ASP A 193 -24.20 -14.82 20.85
CA ASP A 193 -25.27 -15.82 20.83
C ASP A 193 -26.45 -15.38 19.95
N LEU A 194 -26.85 -14.11 20.04
CA LEU A 194 -27.91 -13.54 19.19
C LEU A 194 -27.51 -13.52 17.71
N LEU A 195 -26.28 -13.13 17.37
CA LEU A 195 -25.79 -13.13 15.99
C LEU A 195 -25.66 -14.54 15.41
N LYS A 196 -25.29 -15.54 16.22
CA LYS A 196 -25.27 -16.95 15.79
C LYS A 196 -26.66 -17.48 15.47
N ILE A 197 -27.71 -17.02 16.16
CA ILE A 197 -29.10 -17.33 15.81
C ILE A 197 -29.44 -16.76 14.42
N VAL A 198 -29.07 -15.50 14.16
CA VAL A 198 -29.27 -14.84 12.86
C VAL A 198 -28.52 -15.58 11.76
N GLN A 199 -27.22 -15.85 11.96
CA GLN A 199 -26.36 -16.56 11.01
C GLN A 199 -26.94 -17.92 10.64
N LYS A 200 -27.33 -18.72 11.64
CA LYS A 200 -27.93 -20.03 11.39
C LYS A 200 -29.25 -19.92 10.61
N GLY A 201 -30.11 -18.97 10.97
CA GLY A 201 -31.37 -18.71 10.28
C GLY A 201 -31.15 -18.30 8.82
N PHE A 202 -30.21 -17.38 8.59
CA PHE A 202 -29.81 -16.91 7.27
C PHE A 202 -29.28 -18.05 6.38
N GLN A 203 -28.28 -18.80 6.86
CA GLN A 203 -27.64 -19.89 6.10
C GLN A 203 -28.59 -21.05 5.80
N THR A 204 -29.52 -21.35 6.71
CA THR A 204 -30.46 -22.48 6.53
C THR A 204 -31.62 -22.13 5.60
N VAL A 205 -32.07 -20.86 5.59
CA VAL A 205 -33.33 -20.47 4.95
C VAL A 205 -33.12 -19.56 3.75
N LEU A 206 -32.43 -18.44 3.93
CA LEU A 206 -32.31 -17.42 2.88
C LEU A 206 -31.19 -17.70 1.90
N GLU A 207 -30.02 -18.09 2.40
CA GLU A 207 -28.84 -18.30 1.55
C GLU A 207 -29.12 -19.25 0.37
N PRO A 208 -29.72 -20.45 0.55
CA PRO A 208 -29.99 -21.35 -0.58
C PRO A 208 -30.94 -20.75 -1.63
N LEU A 209 -31.87 -19.89 -1.22
CA LEU A 209 -32.83 -19.23 -2.11
C LEU A 209 -32.18 -18.06 -2.86
N LEU A 210 -31.42 -17.23 -2.15
CA LEU A 210 -30.73 -16.06 -2.69
C LEU A 210 -29.73 -16.47 -3.78
N LYS A 211 -29.03 -17.58 -3.57
CA LYS A 211 -28.09 -18.17 -4.52
C LYS A 211 -28.71 -18.54 -5.87
N LEU A 212 -30.03 -18.53 -6.04
CA LEU A 212 -30.70 -18.82 -7.32
C LEU A 212 -30.62 -17.65 -8.34
N SER A 213 -30.27 -16.44 -7.89
CA SER A 213 -30.07 -15.25 -8.74
C SER A 213 -28.68 -14.65 -8.52
N ASP A 214 -28.13 -13.93 -9.49
CA ASP A 214 -26.77 -13.39 -9.38
C ASP A 214 -26.72 -12.23 -8.38
N GLU A 215 -27.75 -11.39 -8.36
CA GLU A 215 -27.92 -10.32 -7.37
C GLU A 215 -28.12 -10.89 -5.96
N GLY A 216 -28.90 -11.97 -5.84
CA GLY A 216 -29.07 -12.67 -4.56
C GLY A 216 -27.78 -13.35 -4.10
N TRP A 217 -26.94 -13.84 -5.02
CA TRP A 217 -25.63 -14.42 -4.67
C TRP A 217 -24.69 -13.38 -4.07
N GLU A 218 -24.62 -12.20 -4.67
CA GLU A 218 -23.86 -11.05 -4.12
C GLU A 218 -24.34 -10.71 -2.71
N PHE A 219 -25.65 -10.54 -2.54
CA PHE A 219 -26.23 -10.26 -1.23
C PHE A 219 -25.90 -11.35 -0.21
N ALA A 220 -26.04 -12.61 -0.61
CA ALA A 220 -25.78 -13.73 0.28
C ALA A 220 -24.31 -13.79 0.72
N CYS A 221 -23.39 -13.49 -0.20
CA CYS A 221 -21.97 -13.39 0.07
C CYS A 221 -21.65 -12.33 1.12
N PHE A 222 -22.13 -11.09 0.94
CA PHE A 222 -21.88 -10.01 1.89
C PHE A 222 -22.55 -10.25 3.24
N ALA A 223 -23.72 -10.88 3.27
CA ALA A 223 -24.43 -11.20 4.51
C ALA A 223 -23.72 -12.27 5.33
N ASP A 224 -23.30 -13.36 4.69
CA ASP A 224 -22.58 -14.43 5.38
C ASP A 224 -21.21 -13.94 5.88
N PHE A 225 -20.47 -13.21 5.04
CA PHE A 225 -19.22 -12.57 5.41
C PHE A 225 -19.40 -11.60 6.59
N GLY A 226 -20.38 -10.68 6.49
CA GLY A 226 -20.63 -9.67 7.51
C GLY A 226 -21.03 -10.28 8.86
N LEU A 227 -21.84 -11.35 8.85
CA LEU A 227 -22.24 -12.05 10.07
C LEU A 227 -21.06 -12.77 10.73
N ALA A 228 -20.28 -13.53 9.96
CA ALA A 228 -19.09 -14.21 10.47
C ALA A 228 -18.05 -13.20 11.01
N PHE A 229 -17.82 -12.11 10.27
CA PHE A 229 -16.92 -11.04 10.68
C PHE A 229 -17.39 -10.37 11.98
N ALA A 230 -18.67 -9.99 12.07
CA ALA A 230 -19.22 -9.38 13.28
C ALA A 230 -19.16 -10.32 14.49
N ILE A 231 -19.51 -11.60 14.32
CA ILE A 231 -19.40 -12.63 15.38
C ILE A 231 -17.95 -12.69 15.88
N GLY A 232 -16.98 -12.76 14.97
CA GLY A 232 -15.57 -12.77 15.33
C GLY A 232 -15.15 -11.49 16.06
N CYS A 233 -15.55 -10.31 15.60
CA CYS A 233 -15.24 -9.06 16.29
C CYS A 233 -15.82 -9.01 17.71
N PHE A 234 -17.07 -9.42 17.92
CA PHE A 234 -17.67 -9.45 19.25
C PHE A 234 -17.08 -10.55 20.15
N ALA A 235 -16.62 -11.67 19.59
CA ALA A 235 -16.04 -12.77 20.37
C ALA A 235 -14.57 -12.54 20.74
N ASP A 236 -13.76 -12.12 19.77
CA ASP A 236 -12.29 -12.20 19.87
C ASP A 236 -11.62 -10.83 19.96
N VAL A 237 -12.28 -9.75 19.50
CA VAL A 237 -11.67 -8.40 19.42
C VAL A 237 -12.20 -7.47 20.49
N LEU A 238 -13.48 -7.12 20.42
CA LEU A 238 -14.10 -6.10 21.26
C LEU A 238 -13.99 -6.34 22.77
N PRO A 239 -14.07 -7.58 23.30
CA PRO A 239 -13.88 -7.83 24.73
C PRO A 239 -12.50 -7.44 25.26
N TYR A 240 -11.50 -7.30 24.38
CA TYR A 240 -10.12 -6.98 24.72
C TYR A 240 -9.68 -5.61 24.18
N GLY A 241 -10.61 -4.81 23.66
CA GLY A 241 -10.31 -3.51 23.05
C GLY A 241 -9.31 -3.63 21.90
N LYS A 242 -8.32 -2.73 21.85
CA LYS A 242 -7.31 -2.71 20.78
C LYS A 242 -6.41 -3.95 20.79
N ASP A 243 -6.11 -4.50 21.95
CA ASP A 243 -5.27 -5.71 22.08
C ASP A 243 -5.98 -6.95 21.49
N GLY A 244 -7.30 -6.86 21.27
CA GLY A 244 -8.08 -7.88 20.60
C GLY A 244 -7.59 -8.24 19.19
N PHE A 245 -7.10 -7.26 18.44
CA PHE A 245 -6.52 -7.52 17.11
C PHE A 245 -5.22 -8.31 17.22
N ASP A 246 -4.34 -7.93 18.15
CA ASP A 246 -3.07 -8.63 18.37
C ASP A 246 -3.29 -10.10 18.76
N ARG A 247 -4.33 -10.40 19.55
CA ARG A 247 -4.65 -11.76 20.02
C ARG A 247 -4.98 -12.74 18.89
N ILE A 248 -5.53 -12.25 17.77
CA ILE A 248 -5.90 -13.10 16.62
C ILE A 248 -4.88 -13.04 15.47
N ASN A 249 -3.77 -12.30 15.63
CA ASN A 249 -2.71 -12.27 14.60
C ASN A 249 -1.97 -13.62 14.41
N GLY A 250 -2.19 -14.59 15.30
CA GLY A 250 -1.72 -15.96 15.12
C GLY A 250 -2.56 -16.81 14.14
N GLU A 251 -3.75 -16.36 13.79
CA GLU A 251 -4.67 -17.05 12.86
C GLU A 251 -4.61 -16.42 11.46
N ASP A 252 -4.87 -17.22 10.42
CA ASP A 252 -5.15 -16.69 9.10
C ASP A 252 -6.56 -16.09 9.03
N PHE A 253 -6.74 -14.99 8.31
CA PHE A 253 -8.01 -14.27 8.24
C PHE A 253 -9.18 -15.12 7.75
N ARG A 254 -8.99 -15.91 6.69
CA ARG A 254 -10.01 -16.83 6.18
C ARG A 254 -10.32 -17.92 7.21
N GLU A 255 -9.30 -18.53 7.82
CA GLU A 255 -9.49 -19.55 8.84
C GLU A 255 -10.25 -19.00 10.06
N TRP A 256 -9.97 -17.77 10.46
CA TRP A 256 -10.68 -17.06 11.52
C TRP A 256 -12.15 -16.78 11.15
N LEU A 257 -12.46 -16.41 9.90
CA LEU A 257 -13.85 -16.29 9.44
C LEU A 257 -14.58 -17.65 9.45
N GLN A 258 -13.91 -18.73 9.06
CA GLN A 258 -14.47 -20.10 9.10
C GLN A 258 -14.79 -20.54 10.53
N LYS A 259 -13.88 -20.27 11.48
CA LYS A 259 -14.11 -20.48 12.91
C LYS A 259 -15.33 -19.71 13.43
N ASN A 260 -15.60 -18.54 12.84
CA ASN A 260 -16.76 -17.69 13.15
C ASN A 260 -17.98 -17.95 12.24
N GLY A 261 -17.96 -19.03 11.47
CA GLY A 261 -19.14 -19.60 10.84
C GLY A 261 -19.44 -19.13 9.42
N ILE A 262 -18.52 -18.49 8.69
CA ILE A 262 -18.73 -18.26 7.24
C ILE A 262 -18.89 -19.62 6.53
N SER A 263 -19.82 -19.71 5.58
CA SER A 263 -20.05 -20.93 4.82
C SER A 263 -18.87 -21.26 3.90
N ASP A 264 -18.67 -22.55 3.62
CA ASP A 264 -17.64 -23.00 2.66
C ASP A 264 -17.83 -22.39 1.26
N THR A 265 -19.07 -22.00 0.91
CA THR A 265 -19.34 -21.33 -0.36
C THR A 265 -18.68 -19.96 -0.44
N PHE A 266 -18.64 -19.22 0.66
CA PHE A 266 -18.18 -17.83 0.70
C PHE A 266 -16.84 -17.64 1.43
N ALA A 267 -16.25 -18.72 1.96
CA ALA A 267 -14.93 -18.71 2.60
C ALA A 267 -13.78 -18.28 1.68
N TRP A 268 -14.00 -18.25 0.35
CA TRP A 268 -13.04 -17.72 -0.63
C TRP A 268 -13.73 -16.78 -1.63
N SER A 269 -14.65 -15.96 -1.13
CA SER A 269 -15.36 -14.96 -1.91
C SER A 269 -14.53 -13.67 -2.10
N ALA A 270 -14.95 -12.82 -3.04
CA ALA A 270 -14.26 -11.57 -3.37
C ALA A 270 -13.97 -10.64 -2.16
N PRO A 271 -14.90 -10.43 -1.19
CA PRO A 271 -14.61 -9.64 0.01
C PRO A 271 -13.51 -10.23 0.91
N VAL A 272 -13.34 -11.56 0.89
CA VAL A 272 -12.26 -12.25 1.60
C VAL A 272 -10.95 -12.10 0.82
N ARG A 273 -10.97 -12.38 -0.49
CA ARG A 273 -9.81 -12.31 -1.38
C ARG A 273 -9.20 -10.91 -1.46
N LEU A 274 -10.03 -9.86 -1.44
CA LEU A 274 -9.61 -8.45 -1.46
C LEU A 274 -8.42 -8.15 -0.55
N LEU A 275 -8.40 -8.69 0.67
CA LEU A 275 -7.31 -8.42 1.62
C LEU A 275 -6.01 -9.14 1.27
N TYR A 276 -6.09 -10.34 0.70
CA TYR A 276 -4.92 -11.08 0.24
C TYR A 276 -4.35 -10.44 -1.02
N ASP A 277 -5.22 -10.06 -1.95
CA ASP A 277 -4.88 -9.41 -3.22
C ASP A 277 -4.23 -8.04 -3.00
N MET A 278 -4.91 -7.16 -2.26
CA MET A 278 -4.44 -5.79 -1.99
C MET A 278 -3.10 -5.76 -1.23
N CYS A 279 -2.83 -6.78 -0.41
CA CYS A 279 -1.60 -6.91 0.37
C CYS A 279 -0.62 -7.95 -0.20
N PHE A 280 -0.83 -8.42 -1.43
CA PHE A 280 0.02 -9.42 -2.10
C PHE A 280 0.36 -10.62 -1.21
N SER A 281 -0.58 -11.08 -0.39
CA SER A 281 -0.31 -11.90 0.79
C SER A 281 -0.34 -13.41 0.47
N TYR A 282 0.52 -13.79 -0.47
CA TYR A 282 0.67 -15.15 -0.99
C TYR A 282 2.08 -15.69 -0.72
N LYS A 283 2.18 -16.90 -0.19
CA LYS A 283 3.47 -17.57 0.07
C LYS A 283 4.32 -17.63 -1.21
N ASN A 284 5.57 -17.20 -1.12
CA ASN A 284 6.54 -17.17 -2.24
C ASN A 284 6.06 -16.40 -3.49
N GLY A 285 4.99 -15.60 -3.37
CA GLY A 285 4.34 -14.94 -4.49
C GLY A 285 3.58 -15.88 -5.43
N GLU A 286 3.27 -17.08 -4.98
CA GLU A 286 2.46 -18.05 -5.72
C GLU A 286 0.98 -17.81 -5.46
N ALA A 287 0.45 -16.75 -6.08
CA ALA A 287 -0.99 -16.59 -6.14
C ALA A 287 -1.62 -17.59 -7.12
N THR A 288 -2.75 -18.14 -6.69
CA THR A 288 -3.62 -18.99 -7.48
C THR A 288 -5.04 -18.46 -7.27
N ASP A 289 -5.98 -18.83 -8.13
CA ASP A 289 -7.40 -18.50 -7.88
C ASP A 289 -7.96 -19.20 -6.61
N GLY A 290 -7.16 -20.04 -5.93
CA GLY A 290 -7.51 -20.79 -4.72
C GLY A 290 -6.78 -20.29 -3.45
N PRO A 291 -7.23 -20.73 -2.25
CA PRO A 291 -6.73 -20.23 -0.96
C PRO A 291 -5.41 -20.85 -0.50
N GLU A 292 -4.82 -21.81 -1.22
CA GLU A 292 -3.80 -22.72 -0.66
C GLU A 292 -2.57 -21.96 -0.13
N ASN A 293 -2.15 -20.93 -0.87
CA ASN A 293 -0.97 -20.12 -0.60
C ASN A 293 -1.27 -18.77 0.07
N ALA A 294 -2.55 -18.40 0.17
CA ALA A 294 -2.99 -17.14 0.77
C ALA A 294 -2.79 -17.17 2.28
N ARG A 295 -2.06 -16.20 2.84
CA ARG A 295 -1.89 -16.06 4.30
C ARG A 295 -1.94 -14.61 4.73
N PHE A 296 -2.78 -14.26 5.68
CA PHE A 296 -2.82 -12.91 6.26
C PHE A 296 -3.25 -13.00 7.73
N ALA A 297 -2.47 -12.43 8.64
CA ALA A 297 -2.81 -12.32 10.06
C ALA A 297 -4.21 -11.72 10.26
N ALA A 298 -5.10 -12.45 10.92
CA ALA A 298 -6.52 -12.09 11.03
C ALA A 298 -6.75 -10.74 11.72
N GLY A 299 -5.93 -10.38 12.69
CA GLY A 299 -6.04 -9.10 13.41
C GLY A 299 -5.76 -7.91 12.52
N ALA A 300 -4.63 -7.95 11.81
CA ALA A 300 -4.27 -6.93 10.82
C ALA A 300 -5.34 -6.81 9.72
N ALA A 301 -5.78 -7.94 9.16
CA ALA A 301 -6.83 -7.98 8.14
C ALA A 301 -8.15 -7.36 8.62
N ALA A 302 -8.62 -7.77 9.81
CA ALA A 302 -9.85 -7.24 10.40
C ALA A 302 -9.77 -5.74 10.63
N GLU A 303 -8.66 -5.26 11.20
CA GLU A 303 -8.46 -3.83 11.45
C GLU A 303 -8.50 -3.00 10.16
N ILE A 304 -7.86 -3.46 9.07
CA ILE A 304 -7.93 -2.80 7.76
C ILE A 304 -9.37 -2.68 7.27
N LEU A 305 -10.14 -3.78 7.27
CA LEU A 305 -11.51 -3.78 6.78
C LEU A 305 -12.38 -2.76 7.52
N LEU A 306 -12.20 -2.67 8.83
CA LEU A 306 -12.93 -1.75 9.67
C LEU A 306 -12.58 -0.30 9.36
N LEU A 307 -11.30 -0.03 9.17
CA LEU A 307 -10.84 1.30 8.82
C LEU A 307 -11.30 1.70 7.40
N MET A 308 -11.18 0.80 6.44
CA MET A 308 -11.63 0.98 5.05
C MET A 308 -13.13 1.19 4.94
N GLY A 309 -13.93 0.44 5.70
CA GLY A 309 -15.38 0.58 5.65
C GLY A 309 -15.89 1.83 6.37
N PHE A 310 -15.26 2.18 7.49
CA PHE A 310 -15.96 2.96 8.53
C PHE A 310 -15.18 4.14 9.12
N ALA A 311 -13.85 4.12 9.07
CA ALA A 311 -13.01 5.18 9.64
C ALA A 311 -12.40 6.11 8.59
N TYR A 312 -12.69 5.91 7.31
CA TYR A 312 -12.26 6.82 6.26
C TYR A 312 -12.96 8.18 6.36
N LYS A 313 -12.29 9.22 5.86
CA LYS A 313 -12.78 10.60 5.84
C LYS A 313 -12.87 11.10 4.40
N GLY A 314 -13.93 11.83 4.05
CA GLY A 314 -14.24 12.17 2.67
C GLY A 314 -14.59 10.93 1.85
N ALA A 315 -13.61 10.37 1.11
CA ALA A 315 -13.77 9.21 0.25
C ALA A 315 -13.00 7.97 0.77
N PRO A 316 -13.42 6.74 0.42
CA PRO A 316 -12.72 5.52 0.84
C PRO A 316 -11.32 5.41 0.23
N LEU A 317 -11.15 5.93 -0.99
CA LEU A 317 -9.93 5.90 -1.77
C LEU A 317 -9.62 7.30 -2.32
N TRP A 318 -8.35 7.57 -2.53
CA TRP A 318 -7.85 8.83 -3.07
C TRP A 318 -6.74 8.57 -4.08
N LYS A 319 -6.94 9.06 -5.30
CA LYS A 319 -5.99 8.94 -6.40
C LYS A 319 -5.14 10.19 -6.48
N MET A 320 -3.90 10.04 -6.91
CA MET A 320 -2.99 11.15 -7.15
C MET A 320 -3.22 11.72 -8.56
N ASN A 321 -3.09 13.04 -8.71
CA ASN A 321 -3.27 13.75 -9.97
C ASN A 321 -1.99 13.79 -10.83
N ALA A 322 -0.90 13.20 -10.35
CA ALA A 322 0.33 12.88 -11.08
C ALA A 322 0.90 11.59 -10.47
N GLY A 323 2.15 11.25 -10.79
CA GLY A 323 2.81 10.09 -10.17
C GLY A 323 3.03 10.28 -8.66
N MET A 324 3.21 9.18 -7.92
CA MET A 324 3.42 9.24 -6.47
C MET A 324 4.68 10.01 -6.08
N GLY A 325 5.76 9.86 -6.85
CA GLY A 325 6.98 10.68 -6.71
C GLY A 325 6.66 12.17 -6.77
N ASP A 326 5.92 12.58 -7.80
CA ASP A 326 5.59 13.98 -8.08
C ASP A 326 4.64 14.58 -7.04
N THR A 327 3.72 13.75 -6.52
CA THR A 327 2.63 14.16 -5.64
C THR A 327 3.02 14.13 -4.16
N VAL A 328 3.87 13.19 -3.75
CA VAL A 328 4.20 12.97 -2.32
C VAL A 328 5.65 13.32 -2.01
N PHE A 329 6.60 12.90 -2.84
CA PHE A 329 8.03 13.05 -2.55
C PHE A 329 8.58 14.41 -2.98
N THR A 330 8.05 15.01 -4.04
CA THR A 330 8.42 16.37 -4.46
C THR A 330 8.16 17.42 -3.37
N PRO A 331 6.94 17.58 -2.81
CA PRO A 331 6.72 18.56 -1.74
C PRO A 331 7.58 18.25 -0.50
N ALA A 332 7.74 16.98 -0.14
CA ALA A 332 8.60 16.58 0.97
C ALA A 332 10.08 16.95 0.73
N TRP A 333 10.60 16.75 -0.48
CA TRP A 333 11.97 17.13 -0.85
C TRP A 333 12.20 18.62 -0.63
N PHE A 334 11.32 19.48 -1.18
CA PHE A 334 11.51 20.92 -1.07
C PHE A 334 11.43 21.41 0.38
N VAL A 335 10.49 20.89 1.17
CA VAL A 335 10.41 21.21 2.60
C VAL A 335 11.67 20.76 3.35
N LEU A 336 12.17 19.55 3.10
CA LEU A 336 13.41 19.07 3.70
C LEU A 336 14.60 19.98 3.34
N LYS A 337 14.73 20.39 2.07
CA LYS A 337 15.77 21.32 1.64
C LYS A 337 15.63 22.71 2.28
N GLN A 338 14.40 23.24 2.38
CA GLN A 338 14.12 24.52 3.05
C GLN A 338 14.49 24.49 4.52
N ARG A 339 14.33 23.33 5.17
CA ARG A 339 14.70 23.10 6.57
C ARG A 339 16.18 22.79 6.78
N GLY A 340 16.99 22.82 5.73
CA GLY A 340 18.44 22.61 5.82
C GLY A 340 18.89 21.15 5.83
N VAL A 341 18.01 20.19 5.52
CA VAL A 341 18.39 18.77 5.45
C VAL A 341 19.36 18.53 4.30
N ASP A 342 20.45 17.82 4.60
CA ASP A 342 21.38 17.34 3.60
C ASP A 342 20.83 16.04 2.98
N ILE A 343 20.61 16.02 1.67
CA ILE A 343 20.06 14.85 0.97
C ILE A 343 21.14 14.30 0.04
N LYS A 344 21.66 13.12 0.37
CA LYS A 344 22.72 12.45 -0.38
C LYS A 344 22.13 11.35 -1.24
N LEU A 345 21.91 11.68 -2.52
CA LEU A 345 21.59 10.73 -3.58
C LEU A 345 22.86 9.98 -4.03
N PHE A 346 22.70 8.87 -4.75
CA PHE A 346 23.77 8.01 -5.26
C PHE A 346 24.67 7.40 -4.16
N HIS A 347 24.11 7.18 -2.98
CA HIS A 347 24.83 6.56 -1.86
C HIS A 347 24.08 5.31 -1.40
N ARG A 348 24.71 4.15 -1.56
CA ARG A 348 24.15 2.85 -1.17
C ARG A 348 24.78 2.36 0.13
N LEU A 349 23.96 2.00 1.10
CA LEU A 349 24.42 1.30 2.30
C LEU A 349 25.05 -0.04 1.93
N THR A 350 26.29 -0.28 2.37
CA THR A 350 26.98 -1.56 2.16
C THR A 350 27.22 -2.31 3.46
N LYS A 351 27.42 -1.60 4.59
CA LYS A 351 27.65 -2.25 5.88
C LYS A 351 27.30 -1.35 7.07
N LEU A 352 26.75 -1.96 8.11
CA LEU A 352 26.59 -1.42 9.45
C LEU A 352 27.50 -2.22 10.39
N GLU A 353 28.42 -1.54 11.05
CA GLU A 353 29.38 -2.17 11.95
C GLU A 353 29.06 -1.81 13.40
N THR A 354 29.03 -2.81 14.28
CA THR A 354 28.72 -2.61 15.70
C THR A 354 29.96 -2.28 16.52
N SER A 355 29.77 -1.69 17.69
CA SER A 355 30.80 -1.61 18.73
C SER A 355 31.26 -3.00 19.18
N GLU A 356 32.43 -3.12 19.83
CA GLU A 356 32.94 -4.41 20.32
C GLU A 356 31.95 -5.16 21.22
N ASN A 357 31.14 -4.44 22.00
CA ASN A 357 30.13 -5.03 22.88
C ASN A 357 28.75 -5.21 22.21
N GLY A 358 28.60 -4.87 20.93
CA GLY A 358 27.36 -5.00 20.17
C GLY A 358 26.23 -4.03 20.57
N ALA A 359 26.50 -3.02 21.39
CA ALA A 359 25.44 -2.17 21.97
C ALA A 359 25.00 -1.00 21.07
N TRP A 360 25.81 -0.59 20.09
CA TRP A 360 25.46 0.49 19.17
C TRP A 360 26.13 0.30 17.80
N VAL A 361 25.64 1.05 16.80
CA VAL A 361 26.25 1.15 15.48
C VAL A 361 27.42 2.12 15.56
N GLU A 362 28.63 1.60 15.39
CA GLU A 362 29.89 2.34 15.47
C GLU A 362 30.23 2.99 14.13
N ARG A 363 30.01 2.27 13.02
CA ARG A 363 30.33 2.75 11.67
C ARG A 363 29.26 2.41 10.65
N VAL A 364 29.08 3.31 9.68
CA VAL A 364 28.22 3.10 8.51
C VAL A 364 29.07 3.23 7.25
N ARG A 365 29.08 2.17 6.43
CA ARG A 365 29.77 2.16 5.13
C ARG A 365 28.78 2.40 4.00
N LEU A 366 29.10 3.37 3.15
CA LEU A 366 28.32 3.72 1.98
C LEU A 366 29.19 3.57 0.72
N ASN A 367 28.65 2.92 -0.30
CA ASN A 367 29.18 3.00 -1.66
C ASN A 367 28.64 4.28 -2.31
N ARG A 368 29.53 5.21 -2.65
CA ARG A 368 29.21 6.36 -3.51
C ARG A 368 29.21 5.87 -4.95
N GLN A 369 28.03 5.77 -5.55
CA GLN A 369 27.84 5.01 -6.79
C GLN A 369 28.48 5.67 -8.00
N VAL A 370 28.47 7.02 -8.04
CA VAL A 370 28.98 7.83 -9.15
C VAL A 370 29.63 9.12 -8.66
N ASP A 371 30.49 9.70 -9.48
CA ASP A 371 30.96 11.08 -9.34
C ASP A 371 30.00 12.05 -10.05
N LEU A 372 29.76 13.20 -9.44
CA LEU A 372 28.92 14.26 -10.01
C LEU A 372 29.78 15.35 -10.63
N VAL A 373 29.38 15.86 -11.80
CA VAL A 373 30.15 16.87 -12.56
C VAL A 373 30.36 18.15 -11.73
N ASN A 374 29.32 18.59 -11.00
CA ASN A 374 29.34 19.82 -10.21
C ASN A 374 29.30 19.58 -8.70
N GLY A 375 29.51 18.34 -8.24
CA GLY A 375 29.43 17.97 -6.82
C GLY A 375 28.01 17.96 -6.21
N ALA A 376 27.01 18.45 -6.93
CA ALA A 376 25.59 18.42 -6.55
C ALA A 376 24.74 17.91 -7.73
N TYR A 377 23.56 17.36 -7.41
CA TYR A 377 22.62 16.79 -8.38
C TYR A 377 21.25 17.44 -8.23
N ASP A 378 20.67 17.90 -9.33
CA ASP A 378 19.28 18.32 -9.42
C ASP A 378 18.44 17.15 -9.96
N PRO A 379 17.53 16.58 -9.14
CA PRO A 379 16.83 15.36 -9.51
C PRO A 379 15.55 15.60 -10.33
N PHE A 380 15.17 16.86 -10.61
CA PHE A 380 13.88 17.15 -11.22
C PHE A 380 13.97 17.51 -12.70
N VAL A 381 12.88 17.19 -13.40
CA VAL A 381 12.51 17.80 -14.67
C VAL A 381 11.21 18.58 -14.51
N LYS A 382 11.03 19.65 -15.30
CA LYS A 382 9.76 20.39 -15.36
C LYS A 382 8.87 19.77 -16.43
N VAL A 383 7.66 19.37 -16.06
CA VAL A 383 6.67 18.78 -16.97
C VAL A 383 5.41 19.63 -16.95
N GLY A 384 4.85 19.95 -18.12
CA GLY A 384 3.59 20.68 -18.23
C GLY A 384 2.43 19.89 -17.62
N TYR A 385 1.44 20.59 -17.08
CA TYR A 385 0.23 20.01 -16.50
C TYR A 385 -1.00 20.68 -17.08
N GLY A 386 -1.87 19.91 -17.73
CA GLY A 386 -3.02 20.44 -18.45
C GLY A 386 -2.63 21.42 -19.55
N ASP A 387 -3.60 22.27 -19.93
CA ASP A 387 -3.46 23.22 -21.04
C ASP A 387 -3.31 24.69 -20.58
N ASP A 388 -3.29 24.94 -19.27
CA ASP A 388 -3.28 26.31 -18.70
C ASP A 388 -1.87 26.90 -18.49
N GLY A 389 -0.85 26.23 -19.02
CA GLY A 389 0.55 26.65 -18.96
C GLY A 389 1.24 26.38 -17.62
N LYS A 390 0.57 25.70 -16.67
CA LYS A 390 1.17 25.28 -15.42
C LYS A 390 2.08 24.06 -15.60
N TRP A 391 2.89 23.79 -14.58
CA TRP A 391 3.87 22.72 -14.63
C TRP A 391 4.12 22.11 -13.25
N LEU A 392 4.76 20.94 -13.25
CA LEU A 392 5.16 20.16 -12.08
C LEU A 392 6.67 19.90 -12.08
N TYR A 393 7.23 19.79 -10.87
CA TYR A 393 8.55 19.24 -10.61
C TYR A 393 8.39 17.74 -10.49
N CYS A 394 8.97 17.02 -11.44
CA CYS A 394 8.78 15.59 -11.56
C CYS A 394 10.11 14.84 -11.57
N TRP A 395 10.08 13.60 -11.08
CA TRP A 395 11.26 12.73 -11.06
C TRP A 395 11.40 12.00 -12.41
N PRO A 396 12.52 12.10 -13.12
CA PRO A 396 12.68 11.41 -14.40
C PRO A 396 12.83 9.89 -14.20
N SER A 397 12.44 9.11 -15.20
CA SER A 397 12.53 7.63 -15.17
C SER A 397 13.97 7.10 -15.27
N GLU A 398 14.92 7.96 -15.67
CA GLU A 398 16.36 7.74 -15.68
C GLU A 398 17.02 9.00 -15.08
N PRO A 399 18.22 8.92 -14.48
CA PRO A 399 18.92 10.11 -14.03
C PRO A 399 19.26 11.02 -15.22
N ASP A 400 19.36 12.33 -14.97
CA ASP A 400 20.07 13.23 -15.86
C ASP A 400 21.56 12.85 -15.94
N TRP A 401 21.89 12.07 -16.97
CA TRP A 401 23.23 11.58 -17.24
C TRP A 401 24.26 12.69 -17.48
N SER A 402 23.83 13.90 -17.85
CA SER A 402 24.74 15.04 -18.07
C SER A 402 25.34 15.60 -16.78
N GLN A 403 24.72 15.32 -15.63
CA GLN A 403 25.21 15.71 -14.31
C GLN A 403 26.17 14.68 -13.68
N ILE A 404 26.34 13.52 -14.33
CA ILE A 404 27.15 12.40 -13.84
C ILE A 404 28.44 12.28 -14.66
N VAL A 405 29.59 12.19 -13.98
CA VAL A 405 30.87 11.93 -14.64
C VAL A 405 30.81 10.58 -15.34
N ASP A 406 31.15 10.55 -16.64
CA ASP A 406 31.01 9.36 -17.50
C ASP A 406 29.56 8.82 -17.60
N GLY A 407 28.55 9.67 -17.36
CA GLY A 407 27.14 9.28 -17.38
C GLY A 407 26.68 8.60 -18.67
N ASP A 408 27.14 9.06 -19.84
CA ASP A 408 26.85 8.43 -21.13
C ASP A 408 27.27 6.95 -21.17
N LYS A 409 28.43 6.59 -20.61
CA LYS A 409 28.92 5.20 -20.58
C LYS A 409 28.03 4.32 -19.70
N ILE A 410 27.58 4.85 -18.57
CA ILE A 410 26.69 4.14 -17.63
C ILE A 410 25.32 3.91 -18.28
N ARG A 411 24.77 4.94 -18.93
CA ARG A 411 23.53 4.87 -19.71
C ARG A 411 23.62 3.81 -20.80
N ASP A 412 24.66 3.86 -21.62
CA ASP A 412 24.80 2.99 -22.80
C ASP A 412 25.04 1.52 -22.39
N ALA A 413 25.56 1.28 -21.17
CA ALA A 413 25.65 -0.04 -20.57
C ALA A 413 24.32 -0.57 -19.99
N GLY A 414 23.25 0.24 -19.97
CA GLY A 414 21.93 -0.13 -19.45
C GLY A 414 21.90 -0.37 -17.94
N ILE A 415 22.77 0.32 -17.19
CA ILE A 415 22.90 0.14 -15.74
C ILE A 415 21.81 0.91 -15.01
N ASN A 416 21.03 0.22 -14.18
CA ASN A 416 20.09 0.84 -13.25
C ASN A 416 20.77 1.13 -11.90
N LEU A 417 21.02 2.41 -11.59
CA LEU A 417 21.66 2.82 -10.35
C LEU A 417 20.79 2.58 -9.08
N GLU A 418 19.48 2.40 -9.21
CA GLU A 418 18.61 2.02 -8.07
C GLU A 418 18.70 0.51 -7.76
N SER A 419 19.25 -0.30 -8.66
CA SER A 419 19.26 -1.76 -8.52
C SER A 419 20.47 -2.27 -7.74
N VAL A 420 20.27 -3.22 -6.83
CA VAL A 420 21.35 -3.90 -6.08
C VAL A 420 22.31 -4.67 -7.01
N PHE A 421 21.83 -5.02 -8.21
CA PHE A 421 22.60 -5.64 -9.29
C PHE A 421 23.59 -4.66 -9.97
N CYS A 422 23.50 -3.37 -9.67
CA CYS A 422 24.49 -2.39 -10.11
C CYS A 422 25.73 -2.42 -9.22
N HIS A 423 26.90 -2.54 -9.84
CA HIS A 423 28.20 -2.55 -9.16
C HIS A 423 29.00 -1.25 -9.37
N CYS A 424 28.36 -0.17 -9.84
CA CYS A 424 29.02 1.12 -9.98
C CYS A 424 29.55 1.60 -8.63
N THR A 425 30.79 2.08 -8.63
CA THR A 425 31.42 2.72 -7.48
C THR A 425 32.36 3.82 -7.96
N ALA A 426 32.23 4.98 -7.33
CA ALA A 426 33.17 6.09 -7.37
C ALA A 426 33.96 6.20 -6.06
N GLY A 427 33.78 5.26 -5.13
CA GLY A 427 34.49 5.22 -3.85
C GLY A 427 33.62 4.78 -2.68
N GLU A 428 34.28 4.51 -1.56
CA GLU A 428 33.64 4.20 -0.28
C GLU A 428 33.65 5.42 0.64
N SER A 429 32.55 5.63 1.36
CA SER A 429 32.49 6.55 2.50
C SER A 429 32.28 5.76 3.78
N VAL A 430 33.13 6.00 4.78
CA VAL A 430 33.03 5.41 6.11
C VAL A 430 32.66 6.53 7.07
N LEU A 431 31.47 6.45 7.64
CA LEU A 431 30.97 7.39 8.64
C LEU A 431 31.15 6.77 10.02
N GLU A 432 31.62 7.56 10.99
CA GLU A 432 31.92 7.12 12.35
C GLU A 432 31.07 7.86 13.39
N ILE A 433 30.65 7.14 14.44
CA ILE A 433 29.88 7.72 15.54
C ILE A 433 30.66 8.85 16.24
N GLY A 434 29.97 9.94 16.59
CA GLY A 434 30.55 11.11 17.28
C GLY A 434 31.42 12.02 16.39
N LYS A 435 31.60 11.65 15.13
CA LYS A 435 32.29 12.45 14.10
C LYS A 435 31.36 12.82 12.96
N ASP A 436 30.72 11.82 12.36
CA ASP A 436 29.90 11.99 11.17
C ASP A 436 28.40 11.81 11.47
N PHE A 437 28.07 11.05 12.53
CA PHE A 437 26.70 10.92 13.03
C PHE A 437 26.70 10.53 14.52
N ASP A 438 25.62 10.83 15.25
CA ASP A 438 25.45 10.33 16.62
C ASP A 438 24.40 9.21 16.71
N LEU A 439 23.36 9.33 15.89
CA LEU A 439 22.20 8.44 15.86
C LEU A 439 21.84 8.13 14.39
N VAL A 440 21.31 6.94 14.16
CA VAL A 440 20.94 6.43 12.84
C VAL A 440 19.50 5.93 12.80
N VAL A 441 18.76 6.28 11.73
CA VAL A 441 17.45 5.71 11.39
C VAL A 441 17.64 4.74 10.24
N LEU A 442 17.35 3.46 10.46
CA LEU A 442 17.33 2.40 9.46
C LEU A 442 15.94 2.39 8.79
N ALA A 443 15.85 3.01 7.62
CA ALA A 443 14.61 3.18 6.87
C ALA A 443 14.50 2.28 5.62
N MET A 444 15.28 1.19 5.59
CA MET A 444 15.28 0.18 4.54
C MET A 444 14.54 -1.09 5.02
N PRO A 445 13.83 -1.82 4.15
CA PRO A 445 13.11 -3.02 4.56
C PRO A 445 14.07 -4.15 4.98
N PRO A 446 13.60 -5.12 5.78
CA PRO A 446 14.40 -6.24 6.27
C PRO A 446 15.20 -6.98 5.19
N ALA A 447 14.58 -7.26 4.05
CA ALA A 447 15.24 -7.93 2.92
C ALA A 447 16.46 -7.14 2.40
N ALA A 448 16.39 -5.80 2.39
CA ALA A 448 17.50 -4.93 1.99
C ALA A 448 18.54 -4.71 3.09
N LEU A 449 18.18 -4.97 4.36
CA LEU A 449 19.09 -4.89 5.51
C LEU A 449 19.84 -6.19 5.78
N ALA A 450 19.39 -7.33 5.26
CA ALA A 450 19.93 -8.65 5.57
C ALA A 450 21.46 -8.75 5.43
N GLU A 451 22.03 -8.22 4.34
CA GLU A 451 23.48 -8.20 4.15
C GLU A 451 24.17 -7.05 4.91
N PRO A 452 23.74 -5.78 4.77
CA PRO A 452 24.42 -4.68 5.45
C PRO A 452 24.38 -4.76 6.98
N ALA A 453 23.34 -5.36 7.56
CA ALA A 453 23.12 -5.44 9.00
C ALA A 453 23.61 -6.75 9.64
N ALA A 454 24.47 -7.52 8.97
CA ALA A 454 24.94 -8.82 9.46
C ALA A 454 25.52 -8.77 10.89
N GLU A 455 26.27 -7.72 11.25
CA GLU A 455 26.79 -7.56 12.62
C GLU A 455 25.69 -7.25 13.65
N LEU A 456 24.67 -6.45 13.27
CA LEU A 456 23.52 -6.18 14.13
C LEU A 456 22.73 -7.47 14.41
N MET A 457 22.52 -8.29 13.38
CA MET A 457 21.87 -9.60 13.53
C MET A 457 22.68 -10.57 14.40
N GLN A 458 24.01 -10.45 14.44
CA GLN A 458 24.84 -11.24 15.36
C GLN A 458 24.74 -10.74 16.80
N ALA A 459 24.59 -9.43 16.98
CA ALA A 459 24.53 -8.78 18.29
C ALA A 459 23.16 -8.91 19.01
N ASP A 460 22.04 -8.81 18.28
CA ASP A 460 20.68 -8.90 18.86
C ASP A 460 19.83 -9.97 18.15
N LEU A 461 19.44 -11.01 18.89
CA LEU A 461 18.63 -12.12 18.38
C LEU A 461 17.22 -11.70 17.94
N ARG A 462 16.61 -10.67 18.55
CA ARG A 462 15.30 -10.17 18.14
C ARG A 462 15.42 -9.44 16.80
N PHE A 463 16.48 -8.65 16.62
CA PHE A 463 16.77 -7.99 15.35
C PHE A 463 16.99 -9.03 14.25
N LYS A 464 17.78 -10.07 14.53
CA LYS A 464 17.94 -11.21 13.61
C LYS A 464 16.61 -11.87 13.26
N GLN A 465 15.79 -12.17 14.26
CA GLN A 465 14.50 -12.81 14.05
C GLN A 465 13.57 -11.94 13.18
N MET A 466 13.51 -10.64 13.42
CA MET A 466 12.77 -9.71 12.58
C MET A 466 13.25 -9.76 11.14
N VAL A 467 14.58 -9.75 10.91
CA VAL A 467 15.15 -9.74 9.55
C VAL A 467 14.90 -11.05 8.81
N GLU A 468 15.08 -12.19 9.47
CA GLU A 468 14.96 -13.51 8.83
C GLU A 468 13.51 -14.01 8.68
N VAL A 469 12.60 -13.59 9.57
CA VAL A 469 11.22 -14.10 9.60
C VAL A 469 10.25 -13.19 8.87
N THR A 470 10.55 -11.90 8.67
CA THR A 470 9.64 -10.98 7.96
C THR A 470 9.46 -11.43 6.52
N PRO A 471 8.26 -11.90 6.12
CA PRO A 471 8.02 -12.36 4.77
C PRO A 471 7.99 -11.17 3.81
N ALA A 472 8.60 -11.34 2.64
CA ALA A 472 8.58 -10.35 1.58
C ALA A 472 8.52 -11.03 0.21
N VAL A 473 7.87 -10.37 -0.75
CA VAL A 473 7.56 -10.95 -2.05
C VAL A 473 7.82 -9.97 -3.20
N PRO A 474 8.30 -10.45 -4.37
CA PRO A 474 8.29 -9.66 -5.58
C PRO A 474 6.86 -9.28 -6.00
N THR A 475 6.73 -8.16 -6.68
CA THR A 475 5.47 -7.74 -7.31
C THR A 475 5.71 -7.41 -8.76
N GLN A 476 4.64 -7.36 -9.54
CA GLN A 476 4.68 -6.96 -10.95
C GLN A 476 3.63 -5.90 -11.24
N ALA A 477 3.93 -5.05 -12.22
CA ALA A 477 3.05 -3.99 -12.66
C ALA A 477 3.04 -3.88 -14.19
N VAL A 478 1.86 -3.59 -14.73
CA VAL A 478 1.62 -3.37 -16.15
C VAL A 478 0.83 -2.09 -16.30
N GLN A 479 1.29 -1.18 -17.15
CA GLN A 479 0.54 0.04 -17.47
C GLN A 479 0.31 0.09 -18.99
N LEU A 480 -0.94 0.36 -19.39
CA LEU A 480 -1.36 0.44 -20.78
C LEU A 480 -1.95 1.83 -21.04
N TRP A 481 -1.47 2.49 -22.10
CA TRP A 481 -2.06 3.72 -22.61
C TRP A 481 -2.82 3.38 -23.88
N MET A 482 -4.13 3.56 -23.85
CA MET A 482 -5.07 3.07 -24.85
C MET A 482 -5.52 4.19 -25.78
N THR A 483 -5.67 3.85 -27.06
CA THR A 483 -6.27 4.71 -28.08
C THR A 483 -7.79 4.85 -27.96
N PRO A 484 -8.57 3.82 -27.57
CA PRO A 484 -9.97 3.99 -27.18
C PRO A 484 -10.12 4.52 -25.74
N SER A 485 -11.23 5.20 -25.44
CA SER A 485 -11.62 5.51 -24.06
C SER A 485 -12.07 4.24 -23.34
N ILE A 486 -12.13 4.28 -22.00
CA ILE A 486 -12.58 3.16 -21.19
C ILE A 486 -14.02 2.72 -21.52
N GLU A 487 -14.90 3.65 -21.90
CA GLU A 487 -16.26 3.37 -22.38
C GLU A 487 -16.28 2.74 -23.77
N GLU A 488 -15.41 3.22 -24.68
CA GLU A 488 -15.23 2.63 -26.02
C GLU A 488 -14.74 1.18 -25.90
N MET A 489 -13.87 0.88 -24.92
CA MET A 489 -13.41 -0.47 -24.56
C MET A 489 -14.51 -1.37 -23.98
N GLY A 490 -15.63 -0.79 -23.54
CA GLY A 490 -16.83 -1.50 -23.09
C GLY A 490 -17.11 -1.42 -21.59
N TRP A 491 -16.24 -0.76 -20.82
CA TRP A 491 -16.43 -0.57 -19.39
C TRP A 491 -17.30 0.66 -19.11
N LYS A 492 -18.42 0.46 -18.42
CA LYS A 492 -19.44 1.52 -18.22
C LYS A 492 -19.67 1.91 -16.76
N ALA A 493 -18.94 1.31 -15.82
CA ALA A 493 -19.10 1.61 -14.40
C ALA A 493 -18.40 2.91 -13.99
N GLY A 494 -17.70 3.59 -14.89
CA GLY A 494 -16.89 4.76 -14.59
C GLY A 494 -15.58 4.42 -13.88
N PRO A 495 -14.89 5.43 -13.31
CA PRO A 495 -13.61 5.25 -12.62
C PRO A 495 -13.72 4.26 -11.46
N THR A 496 -12.75 3.37 -11.35
CA THR A 496 -12.73 2.35 -10.28
C THR A 496 -11.32 1.96 -9.88
N ALA A 497 -11.21 1.39 -8.69
CA ALA A 497 -10.13 0.51 -8.31
C ALA A 497 -10.74 -0.89 -8.12
N MET A 498 -10.26 -1.84 -8.92
CA MET A 498 -10.74 -3.21 -8.98
C MET A 498 -9.72 -4.17 -8.36
N THR A 499 -10.21 -5.20 -7.68
CA THR A 499 -9.39 -6.33 -7.20
C THR A 499 -10.18 -7.64 -7.23
N SER A 500 -9.56 -8.74 -6.79
CA SER A 500 -10.14 -10.07 -6.75
C SER A 500 -10.55 -10.62 -8.11
N TYR A 501 -9.83 -10.20 -9.16
CA TYR A 501 -9.98 -10.78 -10.47
C TYR A 501 -9.06 -11.99 -10.65
N VAL A 502 -8.63 -12.27 -11.89
CA VAL A 502 -7.83 -13.46 -12.24
C VAL A 502 -6.36 -13.19 -11.93
N GLU A 503 -5.72 -14.10 -11.20
CA GLU A 503 -4.28 -14.04 -10.91
C GLU A 503 -3.43 -14.20 -12.20
N GLU A 504 -2.23 -13.63 -12.31
CA GLU A 504 -1.44 -12.86 -11.32
C GLU A 504 -1.56 -11.33 -11.52
N LEU A 505 -2.57 -10.86 -12.27
CA LEU A 505 -2.90 -9.44 -12.47
C LEU A 505 -4.34 -9.17 -12.01
N ASP A 506 -4.61 -9.57 -10.77
CA ASP A 506 -5.93 -9.58 -10.13
C ASP A 506 -6.46 -8.16 -9.82
N SER A 507 -5.59 -7.17 -9.79
CA SER A 507 -5.89 -5.80 -9.40
C SER A 507 -5.68 -4.82 -10.55
N TRP A 508 -6.66 -3.92 -10.75
CA TRP A 508 -6.72 -2.97 -11.85
C TRP A 508 -7.19 -1.59 -11.37
N GLY A 509 -6.43 -0.55 -11.70
CA GLY A 509 -6.85 0.85 -11.58
C GLY A 509 -7.13 1.44 -12.95
N GLU A 510 -8.34 1.95 -13.14
CA GLU A 510 -8.64 2.90 -14.22
C GLU A 510 -7.94 4.21 -13.86
N MET A 511 -7.07 4.77 -14.70
CA MET A 511 -6.15 5.89 -14.36
C MET A 511 -6.15 7.01 -15.42
N SER A 512 -7.18 7.09 -16.27
CA SER A 512 -7.25 8.07 -17.38
C SER A 512 -7.26 9.53 -16.90
N HIS A 513 -7.55 9.77 -15.62
CA HIS A 513 -7.41 11.08 -15.00
C HIS A 513 -5.97 11.62 -14.97
N LEU A 514 -4.97 10.77 -15.25
CA LEU A 514 -3.55 11.14 -15.35
C LEU A 514 -3.17 11.71 -16.72
N ILE A 515 -3.99 11.57 -17.76
CA ILE A 515 -3.69 12.07 -19.11
C ILE A 515 -3.27 13.55 -19.11
N PRO A 516 -3.94 14.47 -18.38
CA PRO A 516 -3.52 15.87 -18.31
C PRO A 516 -2.16 16.08 -17.64
N ALA A 517 -1.69 15.13 -16.84
CA ALA A 517 -0.38 15.20 -16.22
C ALA A 517 0.73 14.73 -17.17
N GLU A 518 0.40 14.12 -18.30
CA GLU A 518 1.32 13.55 -19.31
C GLU A 518 1.32 14.38 -20.60
N SER A 519 2.25 14.10 -21.51
CA SER A 519 2.48 14.88 -22.74
C SER A 519 2.22 14.03 -23.99
N TRP A 520 0.94 13.85 -24.32
CA TRP A 520 0.50 13.11 -25.51
C TRP A 520 0.11 14.04 -26.66
N PRO A 521 0.31 13.63 -27.93
CA PRO A 521 -0.34 14.32 -29.03
C PRO A 521 -1.88 14.31 -28.84
N PRO A 522 -2.58 15.41 -29.17
CA PRO A 522 -4.02 15.51 -28.93
C PRO A 522 -4.81 14.34 -29.54
N GLY A 523 -5.63 13.68 -28.72
CA GLY A 523 -6.53 12.60 -29.14
C GLY A 523 -5.88 11.23 -29.38
N THR A 524 -4.57 11.05 -29.08
CA THR A 524 -3.93 9.74 -29.28
C THR A 524 -4.16 8.77 -28.12
N VAL A 525 -4.07 9.24 -26.89
CA VAL A 525 -4.34 8.44 -25.68
C VAL A 525 -5.64 8.94 -25.09
N LYS A 526 -6.57 8.01 -24.87
CA LYS A 526 -7.89 8.29 -24.30
C LYS A 526 -8.16 7.53 -23.00
N ALA A 527 -7.40 6.47 -22.73
CA ALA A 527 -7.46 5.79 -21.45
C ALA A 527 -6.07 5.34 -20.95
N VAL A 528 -5.92 5.25 -19.64
CA VAL A 528 -4.67 4.82 -18.97
C VAL A 528 -5.02 3.80 -17.92
N GLU A 529 -4.46 2.61 -18.01
CA GLU A 529 -4.92 1.45 -17.25
C GLU A 529 -3.74 0.76 -16.55
N TYR A 530 -3.81 0.63 -15.23
CA TYR A 530 -2.72 0.08 -14.41
C TYR A 530 -3.16 -1.26 -13.80
N PHE A 531 -2.41 -2.32 -14.05
CA PHE A 531 -2.56 -3.62 -13.41
C PHE A 531 -1.40 -3.90 -12.49
N CYS A 532 -1.66 -4.62 -11.40
CA CYS A 532 -0.62 -5.16 -10.56
C CYS A 532 -1.05 -6.48 -9.94
N GLY A 533 -0.07 -7.22 -9.44
CA GLY A 533 -0.26 -8.41 -8.64
C GLY A 533 1.05 -8.89 -8.04
N THR A 534 0.99 -9.97 -7.27
CA THR A 534 2.19 -10.60 -6.73
C THR A 534 2.99 -11.26 -7.86
N ALA A 535 4.27 -11.50 -7.63
CA ALA A 535 5.11 -12.24 -8.56
C ALA A 535 5.98 -13.26 -7.85
N ARG A 536 6.26 -14.39 -8.51
CA ARG A 536 7.07 -15.47 -7.95
C ARG A 536 8.55 -15.17 -8.05
N TRP A 537 9.29 -15.46 -6.99
CA TRP A 537 10.75 -15.47 -7.10
C TRP A 537 11.19 -16.46 -8.20
N PRO A 538 12.14 -16.10 -9.08
CA PRO A 538 12.50 -16.96 -10.20
C PRO A 538 13.16 -18.26 -9.71
N ALA A 539 12.53 -19.41 -10.03
CA ALA A 539 12.98 -20.71 -9.54
C ALA A 539 14.46 -20.99 -9.87
N GLY A 540 15.24 -21.34 -8.84
CA GLY A 540 16.67 -21.65 -8.97
C GLY A 540 17.58 -20.47 -9.31
N ALA A 541 17.05 -19.24 -9.38
CA ALA A 541 17.89 -18.06 -9.59
C ALA A 541 18.56 -17.65 -8.27
N PRO A 542 19.91 -17.52 -8.24
CA PRO A 542 20.57 -16.94 -7.08
C PRO A 542 20.14 -15.47 -6.91
N PRO A 543 20.17 -14.92 -5.67
CA PRO A 543 19.65 -13.59 -5.34
C PRO A 543 20.17 -12.45 -6.23
N TYR A 544 21.34 -12.62 -6.87
CA TYR A 544 22.00 -11.60 -7.68
C TYR A 544 22.52 -12.11 -9.03
N ALA A 545 21.80 -13.00 -9.71
CA ALA A 545 22.21 -13.47 -11.03
C ALA A 545 22.36 -12.30 -12.03
N CYS A 546 23.49 -12.24 -12.74
CA CYS A 546 23.71 -11.25 -13.80
C CYS A 546 22.63 -11.35 -14.88
N GLY A 547 22.09 -10.21 -15.32
CA GLY A 547 21.04 -10.14 -16.33
C GLY A 547 19.63 -10.55 -15.84
N LEU A 548 19.48 -10.87 -14.55
CA LEU A 548 18.20 -11.31 -13.99
C LEU A 548 17.10 -10.24 -14.12
N PRO A 549 17.33 -8.94 -13.80
CA PRO A 549 16.31 -7.92 -13.97
C PRO A 549 15.77 -7.82 -15.41
N GLN A 550 16.65 -7.83 -16.42
CA GLN A 550 16.27 -7.75 -17.82
C GLN A 550 15.44 -8.97 -18.26
N ARG A 551 15.82 -10.16 -17.78
CA ARG A 551 15.07 -11.40 -18.04
C ARG A 551 13.68 -11.35 -17.40
N MET A 552 13.55 -10.80 -16.20
CA MET A 552 12.25 -10.71 -15.51
C MET A 552 11.31 -9.72 -16.18
N ALA A 553 11.81 -8.55 -16.61
CA ALA A 553 11.02 -7.60 -17.38
C ALA A 553 10.46 -8.21 -18.69
N ALA A 554 11.26 -9.02 -19.38
CA ALA A 554 10.81 -9.74 -20.58
C ALA A 554 9.74 -10.80 -20.27
N ASN A 555 9.84 -11.48 -19.13
CA ASN A 555 8.83 -12.44 -18.68
C ASN A 555 7.49 -11.74 -18.37
N VAL A 556 7.49 -10.64 -17.61
CA VAL A 556 6.27 -9.89 -17.29
C VAL A 556 5.54 -9.48 -18.56
N ARG A 557 6.24 -8.97 -19.57
CA ARG A 557 5.59 -8.62 -20.85
C ARG A 557 4.93 -9.81 -21.53
N ARG A 558 5.62 -10.96 -21.59
CA ARG A 558 5.08 -12.19 -22.18
C ARG A 558 3.84 -12.66 -21.41
N ASP A 559 3.94 -12.73 -20.09
CA ASP A 559 2.93 -13.31 -19.20
C ASP A 559 1.70 -12.39 -19.13
N ALA A 560 1.90 -11.07 -19.05
CA ALA A 560 0.83 -10.09 -19.16
C ALA A 560 0.11 -10.17 -20.52
N THR A 561 0.82 -10.38 -21.62
CA THR A 561 0.19 -10.55 -22.94
C THR A 561 -0.69 -11.80 -22.97
N GLN A 562 -0.23 -12.91 -22.39
CA GLN A 562 -1.02 -14.14 -22.29
C GLN A 562 -2.26 -13.94 -21.41
N TRP A 563 -2.09 -13.29 -20.26
CA TRP A 563 -3.17 -12.97 -19.34
C TRP A 563 -4.22 -12.06 -20.00
N LEU A 564 -3.79 -11.00 -20.68
CA LEU A 564 -4.69 -10.08 -21.40
C LEU A 564 -5.50 -10.83 -22.47
N ASN A 565 -4.84 -11.68 -23.27
CA ASN A 565 -5.52 -12.47 -24.30
C ASN A 565 -6.59 -13.40 -23.73
N ALA A 566 -6.36 -13.96 -22.55
CA ALA A 566 -7.28 -14.91 -21.92
C ALA A 566 -8.42 -14.23 -21.16
N ASN A 567 -8.16 -13.10 -20.50
CA ASN A 567 -9.02 -12.60 -19.43
C ASN A 567 -9.64 -11.23 -19.73
N ILE A 568 -8.95 -10.35 -20.46
CA ILE A 568 -9.35 -8.93 -20.52
C ILE A 568 -10.73 -8.69 -21.12
N GLY A 569 -11.20 -9.61 -21.98
CA GLY A 569 -12.51 -9.52 -22.61
C GLY A 569 -13.70 -9.50 -21.65
N VAL A 570 -13.51 -9.93 -20.40
CA VAL A 570 -14.52 -9.78 -19.34
C VAL A 570 -14.70 -8.33 -18.95
N LEU A 571 -13.60 -7.58 -18.83
CA LEU A 571 -13.60 -6.18 -18.43
C LEU A 571 -13.85 -5.26 -19.62
N TRP A 572 -13.17 -5.53 -20.74
CA TRP A 572 -13.10 -4.70 -21.94
C TRP A 572 -13.52 -5.51 -23.18
N PRO A 573 -14.81 -5.87 -23.30
CA PRO A 573 -15.27 -6.77 -24.36
C PRO A 573 -15.05 -6.22 -25.78
N ASN A 574 -15.00 -4.89 -25.95
CA ASN A 574 -14.82 -4.27 -27.28
C ASN A 574 -13.35 -4.21 -27.72
N THR A 575 -12.41 -4.63 -26.87
CA THR A 575 -10.99 -4.72 -27.20
C THR A 575 -10.58 -6.12 -27.65
N VAL A 576 -11.53 -7.03 -27.84
CA VAL A 576 -11.28 -8.42 -28.24
C VAL A 576 -11.61 -8.61 -29.72
N LYS A 577 -10.64 -9.12 -30.47
CA LYS A 577 -10.76 -9.49 -31.88
C LYS A 577 -10.33 -10.94 -32.07
N ASP A 578 -11.16 -11.74 -32.74
CA ASP A 578 -10.91 -13.17 -32.97
C ASP A 578 -10.59 -13.97 -31.69
N GLY A 579 -11.19 -13.56 -30.56
CA GLY A 579 -11.05 -14.21 -29.26
C GLY A 579 -9.77 -13.85 -28.48
N VAL A 580 -8.99 -12.86 -28.95
CA VAL A 580 -7.77 -12.37 -28.27
C VAL A 580 -7.78 -10.84 -28.15
N PHE A 581 -6.95 -10.31 -27.25
CA PHE A 581 -6.84 -8.86 -27.05
C PHE A 581 -6.21 -8.17 -28.26
N ASP A 582 -6.87 -7.14 -28.78
CA ASP A 582 -6.43 -6.35 -29.92
C ASP A 582 -5.33 -5.36 -29.52
N GLN A 583 -4.08 -5.84 -29.58
CA GLN A 583 -2.88 -5.06 -29.26
C GLN A 583 -2.74 -3.78 -30.11
N SER A 584 -3.43 -3.66 -31.26
CA SER A 584 -3.39 -2.43 -32.07
C SER A 584 -4.03 -1.22 -31.38
N GLN A 585 -4.82 -1.47 -30.32
CA GLN A 585 -5.47 -0.43 -29.53
C GLN A 585 -4.54 0.17 -28.45
N VAL A 586 -3.41 -0.48 -28.16
CA VAL A 586 -2.41 -0.02 -27.20
C VAL A 586 -1.46 0.98 -27.87
N TYR A 587 -1.50 2.24 -27.46
CA TYR A 587 -0.58 3.28 -27.94
C TYR A 587 0.81 3.14 -27.31
N SER A 588 0.84 2.85 -26.00
CA SER A 588 2.08 2.71 -25.23
C SER A 588 1.89 1.68 -24.12
N SER A 589 2.98 1.02 -23.70
CA SER A 589 2.94 0.09 -22.57
C SER A 589 4.22 0.11 -21.74
N TYR A 590 4.08 -0.15 -20.43
CA TYR A 590 5.17 -0.26 -19.48
C TYR A 590 4.97 -1.54 -18.65
N TYR A 591 6.07 -2.27 -18.43
CA TYR A 591 6.08 -3.54 -17.71
C TYR A 591 7.20 -3.50 -16.68
N ARG A 592 6.89 -3.84 -15.44
CA ARG A 592 7.84 -3.81 -14.35
C ARG A 592 7.75 -5.08 -13.51
N TYR A 593 8.91 -5.56 -13.09
CA TYR A 593 9.06 -6.61 -12.10
C TYR A 593 9.91 -6.04 -10.95
N ASN A 594 9.36 -6.02 -9.74
CA ASN A 594 9.99 -5.48 -8.54
C ASN A 594 10.78 -6.58 -7.84
N LEU A 595 12.07 -6.71 -8.17
CA LEU A 595 12.95 -7.79 -7.71
C LEU A 595 13.94 -7.32 -6.64
N ASP A 596 14.29 -6.04 -6.65
CA ASP A 596 15.30 -5.51 -5.74
C ASP A 596 14.83 -5.69 -4.28
N PRO A 597 15.69 -6.14 -3.34
CA PRO A 597 15.29 -6.36 -1.95
C PRO A 597 14.63 -5.14 -1.27
N SER A 598 14.95 -3.92 -1.72
CA SER A 598 14.33 -2.67 -1.27
C SER A 598 12.91 -2.45 -1.81
N GLU A 599 12.55 -3.12 -2.89
CA GLU A 599 11.27 -3.01 -3.60
C GLU A 599 10.26 -4.08 -3.18
N LEU A 600 10.71 -5.18 -2.58
CA LEU A 600 9.84 -6.29 -2.20
C LEU A 600 8.72 -5.81 -1.26
N TYR A 601 7.50 -6.27 -1.53
CA TYR A 601 6.37 -5.98 -0.68
C TYR A 601 6.50 -6.76 0.63
N VAL A 602 6.30 -6.09 1.78
CA VAL A 602 6.44 -6.71 3.10
C VAL A 602 5.09 -7.29 3.50
N GLN A 603 5.03 -8.61 3.63
CA GLN A 603 3.81 -9.34 3.91
C GLN A 603 3.55 -9.42 5.43
N CYS A 604 2.31 -9.75 5.80
CA CYS A 604 1.84 -9.82 7.18
C CYS A 604 1.22 -11.20 7.45
N PHE A 605 2.05 -12.23 7.49
CA PHE A 605 1.57 -13.59 7.74
C PHE A 605 1.20 -13.82 9.20
N PRO A 606 0.36 -14.83 9.49
CA PRO A 606 0.09 -15.24 10.85
C PRO A 606 1.38 -15.51 11.63
N ALA A 607 1.42 -15.08 12.90
CA ALA A 607 2.56 -15.20 13.80
C ALA A 607 3.86 -14.46 13.39
N THR A 608 3.88 -13.68 12.30
CA THR A 608 5.05 -12.84 11.94
C THR A 608 4.91 -11.39 12.42
N VAL A 609 3.73 -10.98 12.90
CA VAL A 609 3.52 -9.61 13.41
C VAL A 609 4.31 -9.37 14.71
N GLU A 610 4.34 -10.36 15.60
CA GLU A 610 4.99 -10.23 16.90
C GLU A 610 6.52 -10.16 16.81
N THR A 611 7.12 -10.65 15.73
CA THR A 611 8.57 -10.58 15.50
C THR A 611 9.02 -9.21 15.01
N ARG A 612 8.10 -8.31 14.65
CA ARG A 612 8.42 -6.94 14.24
C ARG A 612 8.83 -6.11 15.46
N LEU A 613 9.94 -5.41 15.34
CA LEU A 613 10.41 -4.47 16.36
C LEU A 613 9.70 -3.12 16.23
N LYS A 614 9.57 -2.41 17.36
CA LYS A 614 8.99 -1.06 17.39
C LYS A 614 10.01 -0.05 16.85
N PRO A 615 9.57 1.08 16.26
CA PRO A 615 10.48 2.12 15.74
C PRO A 615 11.56 2.60 16.72
N GLY A 616 11.24 2.67 18.01
CA GLY A 616 12.16 3.10 19.08
C GLY A 616 12.86 1.98 19.85
N ASP A 617 12.70 0.71 19.47
CA ASP A 617 13.24 -0.46 20.18
C ASP A 617 13.95 -1.42 19.21
N SER A 618 15.05 -0.93 18.62
CA SER A 618 15.87 -1.72 17.70
C SER A 618 16.76 -2.75 18.39
N GLY A 619 17.00 -2.59 19.69
CA GLY A 619 18.04 -3.29 20.44
C GLY A 619 19.38 -2.56 20.55
N PHE A 620 19.54 -1.44 19.82
CA PHE A 620 20.78 -0.65 19.82
C PHE A 620 20.54 0.76 20.37
N VAL A 621 21.51 1.28 21.12
CA VAL A 621 21.39 2.59 21.80
C VAL A 621 21.17 3.74 20.83
N ASN A 622 21.78 3.69 19.65
CA ASN A 622 21.78 4.79 18.69
C ASN A 622 21.08 4.47 17.36
N ALA A 623 20.41 3.31 17.23
CA ALA A 623 19.72 2.93 15.99
C ALA A 623 18.21 2.87 16.19
N PHE A 624 17.47 3.39 15.22
CA PHE A 624 16.01 3.46 15.22
C PHE A 624 15.49 2.87 13.91
N LEU A 625 14.27 2.37 13.91
CA LEU A 625 13.69 1.64 12.78
C LEU A 625 12.56 2.45 12.16
N ALA A 626 12.52 2.54 10.84
CA ALA A 626 11.45 3.22 10.13
C ALA A 626 10.98 2.44 8.89
N GLY A 627 9.67 2.22 8.77
CA GLY A 627 9.08 1.60 7.59
C GLY A 627 7.82 0.77 7.87
N ASP A 628 7.21 0.31 6.78
CA ASP A 628 5.98 -0.49 6.73
C ASP A 628 6.08 -1.89 7.38
N TRP A 629 7.30 -2.25 7.80
CA TRP A 629 7.69 -3.52 8.40
C TRP A 629 7.86 -3.47 9.93
N THR A 630 7.81 -2.29 10.54
CA THR A 630 7.92 -2.14 12.00
C THR A 630 6.60 -2.44 12.72
N ARG A 631 6.65 -2.69 14.03
CA ARG A 631 5.46 -2.88 14.87
C ARG A 631 4.89 -1.54 15.31
N THR A 632 3.70 -1.20 14.79
CA THR A 632 2.93 -0.02 15.21
C THR A 632 1.55 -0.44 15.74
N TRP A 633 0.57 0.47 15.82
CA TRP A 633 -0.79 0.11 16.24
C TRP A 633 -1.49 -0.82 15.24
N PHE A 634 -1.05 -0.79 13.97
CA PHE A 634 -1.45 -1.71 12.91
C PHE A 634 -0.18 -2.11 12.13
N SER A 635 -0.07 -3.36 11.69
CA SER A 635 1.20 -3.91 11.18
C SER A 635 1.06 -4.61 9.82
N ALA A 636 0.47 -3.94 8.82
CA ALA A 636 0.55 -4.38 7.43
C ALA A 636 1.18 -3.34 6.49
N GLY A 637 1.75 -3.84 5.39
CA GLY A 637 2.48 -3.06 4.39
C GLY A 637 1.65 -1.92 3.81
N SER A 638 1.94 -0.67 4.16
CA SER A 638 1.18 0.49 3.67
C SER A 638 1.96 1.79 3.80
N ALA A 639 1.55 2.79 3.01
CA ALA A 639 2.05 4.16 3.13
C ALA A 639 1.77 4.75 4.53
N GLU A 640 0.59 4.45 5.09
CA GLU A 640 0.20 4.89 6.44
C GLU A 640 1.18 4.38 7.50
N ILE A 641 1.50 3.09 7.51
CA ILE A 641 2.42 2.52 8.48
C ILE A 641 3.86 2.97 8.25
N ALA A 642 4.29 3.12 7.00
CA ALA A 642 5.61 3.67 6.71
C ALA A 642 5.80 5.07 7.31
N VAL A 643 4.83 5.98 7.07
CA VAL A 643 4.87 7.34 7.60
C VAL A 643 4.77 7.36 9.12
N LEU A 644 3.82 6.63 9.69
CA LEU A 644 3.68 6.53 11.15
C LEU A 644 4.96 6.01 11.82
N SER A 645 5.57 4.98 11.24
CA SER A 645 6.81 4.39 11.75
C SER A 645 7.95 5.40 11.75
N GLY A 646 8.13 6.15 10.66
CA GLY A 646 9.12 7.23 10.58
C GLY A 646 8.89 8.32 11.63
N LYS A 647 7.64 8.74 11.81
CA LYS A 647 7.23 9.67 12.86
C LYS A 647 7.57 9.14 14.26
N GLN A 648 7.22 7.89 14.56
CA GLN A 648 7.49 7.28 15.87
C GLN A 648 8.97 7.09 16.15
N ALA A 649 9.79 6.79 15.13
CA ALA A 649 11.25 6.77 15.26
C ALA A 649 11.78 8.14 15.68
N ALA A 650 11.32 9.20 15.02
CA ALA A 650 11.68 10.57 15.35
C ALA A 650 11.22 11.00 16.75
N GLU A 651 10.01 10.61 17.17
CA GLU A 651 9.49 10.88 18.52
C GLU A 651 10.32 10.16 19.60
N ALA A 652 10.75 8.92 19.33
CA ALA A 652 11.65 8.18 20.23
C ALA A 652 13.02 8.86 20.36
N ILE A 653 13.59 9.35 19.25
CA ILE A 653 14.84 10.12 19.23
C ILE A 653 14.69 11.44 20.00
N ALA A 654 13.62 12.19 19.73
CA ALA A 654 13.39 13.49 20.32
C ALA A 654 12.94 13.41 21.80
N ARG A 655 12.44 12.24 22.22
CA ARG A 655 11.82 11.97 23.53
C ARG A 655 10.60 12.86 23.81
N GLN A 656 9.82 13.15 22.76
CA GLN A 656 8.60 13.93 22.84
C GLN A 656 7.66 13.56 21.68
N SER A 657 6.36 13.75 21.87
CA SER A 657 5.41 13.69 20.76
C SER A 657 5.57 14.92 19.86
N ILE A 658 5.47 14.71 18.54
CA ILE A 658 5.65 15.75 17.53
C ILE A 658 4.43 15.72 16.61
N ASP A 659 3.76 16.85 16.45
CA ASP A 659 2.67 16.98 15.49
C ASP A 659 3.20 17.57 14.17
N LEU A 660 2.80 16.94 13.06
CA LEU A 660 3.12 17.37 11.71
C LEU A 660 2.00 18.20 11.08
N THR A 661 0.88 18.43 11.76
CA THR A 661 -0.10 19.39 11.26
C THR A 661 0.51 20.79 11.19
N PRO A 662 0.22 21.55 10.13
CA PRO A 662 0.46 22.98 10.14
C PRO A 662 -0.14 23.60 11.41
N SER A 663 0.58 24.48 12.08
CA SER A 663 -0.04 25.41 13.02
C SER A 663 -0.94 26.34 12.21
N ASP A 664 -2.22 26.43 12.57
CA ASP A 664 -3.18 27.36 11.97
C ASP A 664 -2.68 28.81 11.97
#